data_AF-A0AAW0ZNP9-F1
#
_entry.id   AF-A0AAW0ZNP9-F1
#
_cell.length_a   1.000
_cell.length_b   1.000
_cell.length_c   1.000
_cell.angle_alpha   90.00
_cell.angle_beta   90.00
_cell.angle_gamma   90.00
#
_symmetry.space_group_name_H-M   'P 1'
#
loop_
_entity.id
_entity.type
_entity.pdbx_description
1 polymer ?
#
loop_
_entity_poly.entity_id
_entity_poly.type
_entity_poly.pdbx_seq_one_letter_code
_entity_poly.pdbx_strand_id
1 'polypeptide(L)'
;MASETTESQPFKNLQELYSNVGNLKPWPEIKELRDMTDYVYSGSEVSTQKMQLEKLDRELQPRTLLCHDMKGGYLEDRFINGSRSYNSYLFYHWSGIDTFVYFSHYFITIPPYGWINAAHNHGVKVLGTVITEREGIWDIILESQEEVRRFADALILVAKFYKFDGWLLNVENTIKSEQINNLIYFVKYLTENIHEAIRNSEIIWYDSVTNEGTLKWQNELNSNNIDFFLNCDGIYLNYNWTKSKLENSCELAKSHNRDMHDIFVGLDVWGRGCPGGGGFNSTYALQKIRDEGLSVAIFGPGWTHEFFESKIFQELEDLFWAQLFPYLYIHVPIYEDEIFKTSFCHGSGSSYYLCGQAQYTINTFEAKSFYNLSLQKPQISVPIPHLKFTYFPEPPEPINENDRNECAKKPIQYVYETRKHIIRISENIASIEDKIPILDVNSFEFCNQFSYEGGGCLKLITKELNSYHRLFLTHIEFQQDIVAIIVYKQLESFVPNGKRTEPILVLGNNTGLRSIIHYESRNLTSNWKKCVYLTNMKTVNEIGVSFVRSNVCYLGQIILEQKRRHLNGVVLVVFGILVLVHGAALGGSGAGLWAGVGALAAGALGVVATLATSSSKTNSSFSTAHLAASLVALALSNMAAITALTAIVRDSQRTPEMTLLTVPGEDNEVTEMEGSWASLLASVGLLVTSVAELLVSGYSCLTLTPKLCGCLRASNVDNVTNDGRLKTRNMVHQWVTAQNHVPPKSQPIYVVQPMLPMHPMIQSPYAMAGASAKFPGGFVPAGPLPIAPAYGAVPMLSHIPYAARPPSQIIRPKHKRHMTVDHEDTMERKKQTERKTESPKRMSSIGEDQVDLAQTYTGLDKKISEEFISIAMDPERKSKASSSHGSEIGTAKTS
;
A
#
# COMPACT_ATOMS: atom_id res chain seq x y z
N MET A 1 -8.30 -20.76 34.88
CA MET A 1 -6.91 -20.26 35.04
C MET A 1 -6.95 -18.77 34.72
N ALA A 2 -6.20 -17.93 35.44
CA ALA A 2 -5.97 -16.56 34.97
C ALA A 2 -4.97 -16.62 33.80
N SER A 3 -5.26 -15.94 32.69
CA SER A 3 -4.27 -15.73 31.63
C SER A 3 -3.20 -14.77 32.15
N GLU A 4 -1.93 -15.18 32.14
CA GLU A 4 -0.80 -14.33 32.54
C GLU A 4 -0.79 -13.07 31.65
N THR A 5 -0.96 -11.89 32.25
CA THR A 5 -1.07 -10.64 31.49
C THR A 5 0.28 -10.31 30.85
N THR A 6 0.36 -10.43 29.52
CA THR A 6 1.57 -10.07 28.78
C THR A 6 1.67 -8.54 28.69
N GLU A 7 2.79 -8.00 29.15
CA GLU A 7 3.06 -6.55 29.21
C GLU A 7 4.45 -6.24 28.64
N SER A 8 4.57 -5.08 28.00
CA SER A 8 5.84 -4.47 27.60
C SER A 8 6.50 -3.88 28.85
N GLN A 9 7.80 -4.11 29.04
CA GLN A 9 8.51 -3.64 30.23
C GLN A 9 9.90 -3.08 29.87
N PRO A 10 10.36 -2.00 30.52
CA PRO A 10 11.72 -1.48 30.37
C PRO A 10 12.72 -2.28 31.21
N PHE A 11 14.01 -2.20 30.87
CA PHE A 11 15.08 -2.60 31.80
C PHE A 11 15.49 -1.41 32.67
N LYS A 12 15.59 -1.64 33.97
CA LYS A 12 15.84 -0.60 34.99
C LYS A 12 17.32 -0.48 35.34
N ASN A 13 18.15 -1.46 34.98
CA ASN A 13 19.59 -1.52 35.23
C ASN A 13 20.29 -2.58 34.34
N LEU A 14 21.62 -2.56 34.32
CA LEU A 14 22.47 -3.49 33.55
C LEU A 14 22.30 -4.97 33.93
N GLN A 15 22.07 -5.29 35.21
CA GLN A 15 21.87 -6.68 35.63
C GLN A 15 20.55 -7.24 35.04
N GLU A 16 19.49 -6.44 35.04
CA GLU A 16 18.19 -6.80 34.46
C GLU A 16 18.30 -6.98 32.92
N LEU A 17 19.06 -6.13 32.22
CA LEU A 17 19.36 -6.29 30.79
C LEU A 17 20.12 -7.60 30.54
N TYR A 18 21.32 -7.75 31.11
CA TYR A 18 22.21 -8.87 30.81
C TYR A 18 21.67 -10.23 31.26
N SER A 19 20.79 -10.27 32.28
CA SER A 19 20.14 -11.52 32.71
C SER A 19 18.98 -11.95 31.79
N ASN A 20 18.37 -11.03 31.05
CA ASN A 20 17.15 -11.29 30.27
C ASN A 20 17.33 -11.20 28.75
N VAL A 21 18.39 -10.57 28.23
CA VAL A 21 18.63 -10.43 26.77
C VAL A 21 18.71 -11.78 26.03
N GLY A 22 19.16 -12.84 26.71
CA GLY A 22 19.15 -14.21 26.18
C GLY A 22 17.83 -14.97 26.34
N ASN A 23 16.80 -14.36 26.93
CA ASN A 23 15.52 -15.00 27.28
C ASN A 23 14.34 -14.01 27.17
N LEU A 24 14.33 -13.20 26.10
CA LEU A 24 13.27 -12.24 25.82
C LEU A 24 11.93 -12.96 25.54
N LYS A 25 10.82 -12.43 26.07
CA LYS A 25 9.48 -13.03 25.87
C LYS A 25 8.91 -12.57 24.52
N PRO A 26 8.58 -13.48 23.58
CA PRO A 26 8.03 -13.08 22.29
C PRO A 26 6.64 -12.45 22.43
N TRP A 27 6.36 -11.48 21.58
CA TRP A 27 5.02 -10.88 21.42
C TRP A 27 4.27 -11.55 20.26
N PRO A 28 2.96 -11.27 20.07
CA PRO A 28 2.25 -11.63 18.85
C PRO A 28 2.90 -11.01 17.60
N GLU A 29 2.35 -11.33 16.41
CA GLU A 29 2.84 -10.82 15.12
C GLU A 29 3.09 -9.30 15.16
N ILE A 30 4.37 -8.92 15.05
CA ILE A 30 4.84 -7.53 14.93
C ILE A 30 5.04 -7.25 13.45
N LYS A 31 4.30 -6.27 12.93
CA LYS A 31 4.39 -5.80 11.55
C LYS A 31 5.78 -5.28 11.23
N GLU A 32 6.27 -5.57 10.04
CA GLU A 32 7.42 -4.86 9.47
C GLU A 32 7.05 -3.39 9.20
N LEU A 33 8.07 -2.52 9.19
CA LEU A 33 7.94 -1.12 8.79
C LEU A 33 7.45 -1.03 7.33
N ARG A 34 6.33 -0.35 7.09
CA ARG A 34 5.77 -0.16 5.74
C ARG A 34 6.65 0.78 4.90
N ASP A 35 6.93 0.39 3.65
CA ASP A 35 7.65 1.22 2.69
C ASP A 35 6.89 2.52 2.34
N MET A 36 7.67 3.58 2.11
CA MET A 36 7.20 4.95 1.88
C MET A 36 7.80 5.48 0.57
N THR A 37 7.02 6.28 -0.18
CA THR A 37 7.49 6.80 -1.49
C THR A 37 8.69 7.74 -1.36
N ASP A 38 9.46 7.81 -2.42
CA ASP A 38 10.56 8.77 -2.69
C ASP A 38 10.10 10.24 -2.67
N TYR A 39 8.80 10.50 -2.76
CA TYR A 39 8.21 11.84 -2.65
C TYR A 39 7.32 12.02 -1.42
N VAL A 40 7.15 13.29 -1.03
CA VAL A 40 6.19 13.80 -0.05
C VAL A 40 5.34 14.92 -0.65
N TYR A 41 4.29 15.33 0.06
CA TYR A 41 3.49 16.52 -0.27
C TYR A 41 3.71 17.63 0.77
N SER A 42 3.77 18.90 0.36
CA SER A 42 3.82 20.01 1.33
C SER A 42 2.50 20.12 2.12
N GLY A 43 2.58 20.07 3.44
CA GLY A 43 1.42 20.23 4.32
C GLY A 43 0.75 21.61 4.20
N SER A 44 1.45 22.63 3.68
CA SER A 44 0.86 23.93 3.33
C SER A 44 -0.13 23.82 2.16
N GLU A 45 0.21 23.07 1.11
CA GLU A 45 -0.68 22.84 -0.05
C GLU A 45 -1.89 21.98 0.33
N VAL A 46 -1.69 21.01 1.21
CA VAL A 46 -2.74 20.18 1.79
C VAL A 46 -3.68 21.03 2.65
N SER A 47 -3.14 21.86 3.55
CA SER A 47 -3.91 22.75 4.45
C SER A 47 -4.68 23.85 3.71
N THR A 48 -4.18 24.29 2.55
CA THR A 48 -4.86 25.24 1.65
C THR A 48 -5.80 24.58 0.65
N GLN A 49 -5.97 23.25 0.72
CA GLN A 49 -6.82 22.44 -0.16
C GLN A 49 -6.50 22.58 -1.65
N LYS A 50 -5.22 22.78 -2.02
CA LYS A 50 -4.76 22.90 -3.42
C LYS A 50 -5.19 21.65 -4.21
N MET A 51 -5.91 21.85 -5.31
CA MET A 51 -6.54 20.76 -6.07
C MET A 51 -5.55 19.76 -6.66
N GLN A 52 -4.38 20.22 -7.11
CA GLN A 52 -3.24 19.38 -7.50
C GLN A 52 -2.09 19.67 -6.55
N LEU A 53 -1.63 18.66 -5.81
CA LEU A 53 -0.50 18.77 -4.90
C LEU A 53 0.81 18.51 -5.65
N GLU A 54 1.85 19.28 -5.32
CA GLU A 54 3.19 19.08 -5.88
C GLU A 54 3.95 17.98 -5.12
N LYS A 55 4.58 17.06 -5.87
CA LYS A 55 5.43 16.00 -5.31
C LYS A 55 6.83 16.56 -5.10
N LEU A 56 7.29 16.61 -3.85
CA LEU A 56 8.61 17.05 -3.46
C LEU A 56 9.48 15.83 -3.14
N ASP A 57 10.75 15.84 -3.55
CA ASP A 57 11.73 14.79 -3.21
C ASP A 57 11.91 14.72 -1.69
N ARG A 58 11.62 13.55 -1.10
CA ARG A 58 11.62 13.32 0.35
C ARG A 58 12.99 13.53 0.97
N GLU A 59 14.05 13.06 0.33
CA GLU A 59 15.41 13.09 0.87
C GLU A 59 15.98 14.53 0.86
N LEU A 60 15.33 15.46 0.16
CA LEU A 60 15.64 16.88 0.14
C LEU A 60 14.76 17.73 1.08
N GLN A 61 13.90 17.11 1.91
CA GLN A 61 13.07 17.83 2.88
C GLN A 61 13.53 17.59 4.33
N PRO A 62 13.43 18.60 5.22
CA PRO A 62 13.75 18.42 6.62
C PRO A 62 12.72 17.57 7.37
N ARG A 63 13.23 16.65 8.19
CA ARG A 63 12.52 15.56 8.86
C ARG A 63 11.76 16.03 10.11
N THR A 64 10.87 15.19 10.62
CA THR A 64 10.03 15.45 11.80
C THR A 64 10.08 14.25 12.75
N LEU A 65 10.77 14.41 13.87
CA LEU A 65 10.77 13.45 14.98
C LEU A 65 9.70 13.85 16.01
N LEU A 66 9.02 12.86 16.58
CA LEU A 66 8.09 13.04 17.70
C LEU A 66 8.55 12.24 18.91
N CYS A 67 8.82 12.92 20.02
CA CYS A 67 9.20 12.36 21.31
C CYS A 67 8.02 12.54 22.28
N HIS A 68 7.20 11.50 22.47
CA HIS A 68 5.83 11.72 22.95
C HIS A 68 5.71 12.15 24.43
N ASP A 69 6.68 11.77 25.27
CA ASP A 69 6.71 11.87 26.74
C ASP A 69 5.32 11.98 27.42
N MET A 70 4.68 10.82 27.61
CA MET A 70 3.30 10.74 28.12
C MET A 70 3.30 10.15 29.54
N LYS A 71 3.25 11.01 30.55
CA LYS A 71 3.29 10.69 32.00
C LYS A 71 4.37 9.68 32.40
N GLY A 72 5.55 9.74 31.77
CA GLY A 72 6.66 8.82 32.02
C GLY A 72 6.47 7.40 31.46
N GLY A 73 5.49 7.17 30.58
CA GLY A 73 5.33 5.94 29.81
C GLY A 73 4.76 4.73 30.58
N TYR A 74 4.61 3.62 29.86
CA TYR A 74 4.09 2.33 30.32
C TYR A 74 2.75 2.44 31.07
N LEU A 75 1.81 3.20 30.51
CA LEU A 75 0.43 3.31 30.97
C LEU A 75 -0.37 2.11 30.43
N GLU A 76 -1.61 2.35 29.99
CA GLU A 76 -2.50 1.34 29.40
C GLU A 76 -2.00 0.79 28.04
N ASP A 77 -0.94 1.39 27.48
CA ASP A 77 -0.26 1.00 26.25
C ASP A 77 0.77 -0.12 26.43
N ARG A 78 1.22 -0.40 27.66
CA ARG A 78 2.13 -1.53 27.92
C ARG A 78 1.46 -2.89 27.68
N PHE A 79 0.14 -3.00 27.84
CA PHE A 79 -0.60 -4.26 27.72
C PHE A 79 -0.63 -4.74 26.26
N ILE A 80 -0.03 -5.90 25.98
CA ILE A 80 0.11 -6.45 24.62
C ILE A 80 -1.26 -6.74 23.98
N ASN A 81 -2.19 -7.29 24.78
CA ASN A 81 -3.57 -7.54 24.36
C ASN A 81 -4.48 -6.30 24.47
N GLY A 82 -3.92 -5.16 24.90
CA GLY A 82 -4.67 -3.94 25.24
C GLY A 82 -5.41 -4.02 26.57
N SER A 83 -6.12 -2.95 26.90
CA SER A 83 -6.87 -2.78 28.15
C SER A 83 -8.34 -2.43 27.91
N ARG A 84 -9.08 -2.13 28.99
CA ARG A 84 -10.46 -1.62 28.95
C ARG A 84 -10.55 -0.08 29.06
N SER A 85 -9.44 0.63 29.11
CA SER A 85 -9.45 2.10 29.11
C SER A 85 -10.15 2.62 27.85
N TYR A 86 -10.72 3.82 27.98
CA TYR A 86 -11.25 4.61 26.86
C TYR A 86 -10.49 5.93 26.74
N ASN A 87 -10.14 6.52 27.88
CA ASN A 87 -9.60 7.86 28.06
C ASN A 87 -8.07 7.95 27.96
N SER A 88 -7.38 6.92 27.46
CA SER A 88 -5.91 6.96 27.26
C SER A 88 -5.51 7.87 26.09
N TYR A 89 -4.28 8.38 26.09
CA TYR A 89 -3.73 9.13 24.95
C TYR A 89 -3.63 8.26 23.68
N LEU A 90 -3.81 8.89 22.52
CA LEU A 90 -3.80 8.29 21.20
C LEU A 90 -3.04 9.22 20.27
N PHE A 91 -2.11 8.69 19.47
CA PHE A 91 -1.59 9.43 18.33
C PHE A 91 -2.13 8.85 17.01
N TYR A 92 -2.47 9.73 16.08
CA TYR A 92 -3.06 9.36 14.79
C TYR A 92 -2.65 10.28 13.62
N HIS A 93 -1.83 11.31 13.84
CA HIS A 93 -1.33 12.21 12.79
C HIS A 93 -0.02 11.71 12.12
N TRP A 94 0.13 10.39 12.01
CA TRP A 94 1.35 9.71 11.54
C TRP A 94 1.92 10.22 10.22
N SER A 95 1.07 10.63 9.27
CA SER A 95 1.52 11.11 7.97
C SER A 95 2.33 12.41 8.03
N GLY A 96 2.34 13.12 9.16
CA GLY A 96 3.14 14.33 9.36
C GLY A 96 4.47 14.11 10.09
N ILE A 97 4.84 12.86 10.42
CA ILE A 97 6.10 12.53 11.12
C ILE A 97 6.90 11.42 10.42
N ASP A 98 8.21 11.44 10.63
CA ASP A 98 9.19 10.50 10.05
C ASP A 98 9.56 9.40 11.07
N THR A 99 9.83 9.83 12.31
CA THR A 99 10.32 8.98 13.40
C THR A 99 9.54 9.27 14.68
N PHE A 100 9.11 8.22 15.37
CA PHE A 100 8.45 8.26 16.68
C PHE A 100 9.38 7.67 17.74
N VAL A 101 9.69 8.42 18.79
CA VAL A 101 10.47 7.95 19.94
C VAL A 101 9.53 7.62 21.09
N TYR A 102 9.54 6.37 21.55
CA TYR A 102 8.88 6.00 22.80
C TYR A 102 9.77 6.42 23.97
N PHE A 103 9.32 7.43 24.72
CA PHE A 103 10.11 8.11 25.74
C PHE A 103 9.60 7.79 27.14
N SER A 104 10.54 7.48 28.04
CA SER A 104 10.27 7.27 29.46
C SER A 104 11.56 7.43 30.27
N HIS A 105 11.44 7.69 31.57
CA HIS A 105 12.58 7.86 32.49
C HIS A 105 13.14 6.51 33.00
N TYR A 106 13.00 5.42 32.23
CA TYR A 106 13.59 4.12 32.54
C TYR A 106 14.84 3.86 31.69
N PHE A 107 15.90 3.37 32.34
CA PHE A 107 17.25 3.22 31.78
C PHE A 107 17.29 2.72 30.34
N ILE A 108 16.57 1.62 30.03
CA ILE A 108 16.35 1.16 28.65
C ILE A 108 14.85 0.99 28.43
N THR A 109 14.32 1.86 27.58
CA THR A 109 12.91 1.98 27.22
C THR A 109 12.64 1.21 25.93
N ILE A 110 11.96 0.06 26.04
CA ILE A 110 11.44 -0.71 24.90
C ILE A 110 10.09 -0.14 24.47
N PRO A 111 9.89 0.28 23.21
CA PRO A 111 8.59 0.72 22.69
C PRO A 111 7.53 -0.38 22.82
N PRO A 112 6.33 -0.10 23.40
CA PRO A 112 5.30 -1.13 23.54
C PRO A 112 4.77 -1.64 22.21
N TYR A 113 4.41 -2.93 22.17
CA TYR A 113 3.84 -3.63 21.01
C TYR A 113 2.76 -2.85 20.25
N GLY A 114 1.87 -2.15 20.97
CA GLY A 114 0.81 -1.35 20.37
C GLY A 114 1.33 -0.15 19.56
N TRP A 115 2.40 0.50 20.03
CA TRP A 115 3.02 1.66 19.37
C TRP A 115 3.79 1.26 18.12
N ILE A 116 4.61 0.20 18.19
CA ILE A 116 5.32 -0.37 17.03
C ILE A 116 4.33 -0.70 15.91
N ASN A 117 3.28 -1.48 16.22
CA ASN A 117 2.27 -1.90 15.23
C ASN A 117 1.37 -0.79 14.70
N ALA A 118 1.29 0.36 15.38
CA ALA A 118 0.60 1.55 14.90
C ALA A 118 1.48 2.35 13.94
N ALA A 119 2.71 2.68 14.35
CA ALA A 119 3.67 3.45 13.56
C ALA A 119 4.11 2.72 12.29
N HIS A 120 4.52 1.45 12.40
CA HIS A 120 4.97 0.63 11.27
C HIS A 120 3.88 0.48 10.20
N ASN A 121 2.61 0.39 10.60
CA ASN A 121 1.47 0.32 9.69
C ASN A 121 1.30 1.61 8.85
N HIS A 122 1.79 2.73 9.34
CA HIS A 122 1.82 4.03 8.64
C HIS A 122 3.18 4.36 8.01
N GLY A 123 4.18 3.48 8.18
CA GLY A 123 5.55 3.65 7.66
C GLY A 123 6.40 4.67 8.42
N VAL A 124 6.11 4.86 9.72
CA VAL A 124 6.88 5.72 10.63
C VAL A 124 7.81 4.84 11.48
N LYS A 125 9.10 5.22 11.57
CA LYS A 125 10.09 4.51 12.41
C LYS A 125 9.73 4.59 13.89
N VAL A 126 10.07 3.58 14.68
CA VAL A 126 9.93 3.59 16.15
C VAL A 126 11.25 3.37 16.84
N LEU A 127 11.68 4.34 17.65
CA LEU A 127 12.89 4.22 18.48
C LEU A 127 12.53 3.99 19.94
N GLY A 128 13.32 3.15 20.61
CA GLY A 128 13.42 3.12 22.06
C GLY A 128 14.22 4.30 22.59
N THR A 129 14.35 4.39 23.92
CA THR A 129 15.18 5.40 24.58
C THR A 129 16.17 4.73 25.53
N VAL A 130 17.45 5.07 25.44
CA VAL A 130 18.45 4.80 26.49
C VAL A 130 18.68 6.11 27.22
N ILE A 131 18.32 6.17 28.51
CA ILE A 131 18.41 7.40 29.31
C ILE A 131 19.13 7.17 30.64
N THR A 132 20.01 8.10 31.03
CA THR A 132 20.78 8.00 32.27
C THR A 132 20.82 9.34 33.01
N GLU A 133 19.96 9.48 34.02
CA GLU A 133 19.84 10.68 34.87
C GLU A 133 20.70 10.60 36.15
N ARG A 134 21.51 9.55 36.28
CA ARG A 134 22.22 9.18 37.53
C ARG A 134 23.62 8.67 37.23
N GLU A 135 24.57 9.07 38.05
CA GLU A 135 25.99 8.75 37.89
C GLU A 135 26.30 7.27 38.18
N GLY A 136 27.48 6.80 37.74
CA GLY A 136 28.03 5.48 38.07
C GLY A 136 27.62 4.32 37.15
N ILE A 137 26.56 4.44 36.33
CA ILE A 137 26.20 3.37 35.39
C ILE A 137 27.17 3.27 34.21
N TRP A 138 27.62 4.43 33.70
CA TRP A 138 28.62 4.51 32.63
C TRP A 138 30.04 4.18 33.08
N ASP A 139 30.35 4.25 34.38
CA ASP A 139 31.65 3.83 34.91
C ASP A 139 31.97 2.38 34.51
N ILE A 140 30.95 1.51 34.53
CA ILE A 140 31.01 0.09 34.18
C ILE A 140 31.00 -0.08 32.65
N ILE A 141 30.03 0.54 31.96
CA ILE A 141 29.88 0.38 30.49
C ILE A 141 31.13 0.86 29.76
N LEU A 142 31.74 1.96 30.22
CA LEU A 142 32.89 2.61 29.60
C LEU A 142 34.24 2.20 30.24
N GLU A 143 34.28 1.16 31.08
CA GLU A 143 35.53 0.64 31.66
C GLU A 143 36.47 0.11 30.57
N SER A 144 35.91 -0.56 29.56
CA SER A 144 36.67 -1.11 28.43
C SER A 144 35.86 -1.13 27.13
N GLN A 145 36.57 -1.25 26.00
CA GLN A 145 35.94 -1.50 24.70
C GLN A 145 35.27 -2.89 24.59
N GLU A 146 35.40 -3.77 25.60
CA GLU A 146 34.69 -5.05 25.64
C GLU A 146 33.30 -4.88 26.25
N GLU A 147 33.19 -4.17 27.39
CA GLU A 147 31.89 -3.84 27.99
C GLU A 147 31.08 -2.83 27.14
N VAL A 148 31.74 -1.89 26.46
CA VAL A 148 31.08 -1.02 25.46
C VAL A 148 30.38 -1.84 24.37
N ARG A 149 31.10 -2.81 23.78
CA ARG A 149 30.54 -3.67 22.72
C ARG A 149 29.43 -4.55 23.26
N ARG A 150 29.65 -5.20 24.40
CA ARG A 150 28.64 -6.01 25.10
C ARG A 150 27.33 -5.25 25.36
N PHE A 151 27.42 -3.97 25.73
CA PHE A 151 26.25 -3.12 25.95
C PHE A 151 25.54 -2.77 24.63
N ALA A 152 26.29 -2.36 23.61
CA ALA A 152 25.73 -2.08 22.28
C ALA A 152 25.11 -3.33 21.61
N ASP A 153 25.79 -4.47 21.65
CA ASP A 153 25.32 -5.76 21.14
C ASP A 153 23.99 -6.15 21.82
N ALA A 154 23.86 -5.92 23.14
CA ALA A 154 22.63 -6.16 23.88
C ALA A 154 21.48 -5.24 23.44
N LEU A 155 21.74 -3.95 23.18
CA LEU A 155 20.75 -3.01 22.63
C LEU A 155 20.30 -3.41 21.22
N ILE A 156 21.23 -3.87 20.37
CA ILE A 156 20.95 -4.37 19.02
C ILE A 156 20.09 -5.64 19.08
N LEU A 157 20.41 -6.59 19.97
CA LEU A 157 19.63 -7.80 20.17
C LEU A 157 18.19 -7.50 20.63
N VAL A 158 18.00 -6.54 21.56
CA VAL A 158 16.67 -6.13 22.03
C VAL A 158 15.86 -5.48 20.90
N ALA A 159 16.45 -4.53 20.16
CA ALA A 159 15.79 -3.87 19.02
C ALA A 159 15.40 -4.87 17.92
N LYS A 160 16.30 -5.80 17.58
CA LYS A 160 16.10 -6.84 16.57
C LYS A 160 15.05 -7.88 16.98
N PHE A 161 14.97 -8.22 18.27
CA PHE A 161 14.00 -9.20 18.78
C PHE A 161 12.57 -8.64 18.80
N TYR A 162 12.39 -7.40 19.29
CA TYR A 162 11.08 -6.75 19.35
C TYR A 162 10.71 -5.94 18.09
N LYS A 163 11.57 -5.96 17.06
CA LYS A 163 11.43 -5.25 15.78
C LYS A 163 11.05 -3.77 15.95
N PHE A 164 11.95 -2.98 16.50
CA PHE A 164 11.89 -1.52 16.43
C PHE A 164 13.23 -0.96 15.94
N ASP A 165 13.21 0.23 15.36
CA ASP A 165 14.22 0.68 14.39
C ASP A 165 15.48 1.29 15.03
N GLY A 166 15.56 1.41 16.36
CA GLY A 166 16.76 1.90 17.02
C GLY A 166 16.49 2.69 18.29
N TRP A 167 17.31 3.72 18.54
CA TRP A 167 17.45 4.31 19.87
C TRP A 167 17.69 5.83 19.84
N LEU A 168 16.95 6.56 20.67
CA LEU A 168 17.39 7.85 21.22
C LEU A 168 18.38 7.57 22.38
N LEU A 169 19.54 8.22 22.35
CA LEU A 169 20.55 8.18 23.40
C LEU A 169 20.53 9.51 24.17
N ASN A 170 20.13 9.49 25.44
CA ASN A 170 20.02 10.68 26.28
C ASN A 170 20.86 10.55 27.58
N VAL A 171 22.06 11.14 27.59
CA VAL A 171 23.04 10.99 28.68
C VAL A 171 22.98 12.21 29.60
N GLU A 172 22.01 12.22 30.52
CA GLU A 172 21.80 13.31 31.49
C GLU A 172 22.58 13.13 32.80
N ASN A 173 23.83 12.70 32.72
CA ASN A 173 24.75 12.60 33.86
C ASN A 173 26.20 12.94 33.46
N THR A 174 27.02 13.37 34.42
CA THR A 174 28.47 13.59 34.22
C THR A 174 29.16 12.29 33.78
N ILE A 175 30.11 12.39 32.85
CA ILE A 175 30.97 11.29 32.41
C ILE A 175 32.42 11.66 32.70
N LYS A 176 33.24 10.71 33.16
CA LYS A 176 34.66 11.00 33.41
C LYS A 176 35.39 11.28 32.10
N SER A 177 36.22 12.32 32.06
CA SER A 177 36.89 12.77 30.83
C SER A 177 37.78 11.69 30.20
N GLU A 178 38.40 10.82 31.00
CA GLU A 178 39.16 9.67 30.54
C GLU A 178 38.31 8.58 29.86
N GLN A 179 36.99 8.55 30.09
CA GLN A 179 36.05 7.57 29.51
C GLN A 179 35.34 8.09 28.24
N ILE A 180 35.49 9.37 27.85
CA ILE A 180 34.75 9.93 26.70
C ILE A 180 35.11 9.25 25.37
N ASN A 181 36.36 8.86 25.17
CA ASN A 181 36.75 8.11 23.98
C ASN A 181 35.99 6.77 23.86
N ASN A 182 35.64 6.13 24.99
CA ASN A 182 34.82 4.93 25.03
C ASN A 182 33.32 5.24 24.79
N LEU A 183 32.83 6.43 25.17
CA LEU A 183 31.46 6.87 24.88
C LEU A 183 31.26 7.20 23.40
N ILE A 184 32.21 7.92 22.79
CA ILE A 184 32.20 8.19 21.33
C ILE A 184 32.33 6.85 20.57
N TYR A 185 33.19 5.94 21.02
CA TYR A 185 33.29 4.59 20.47
C TYR A 185 31.99 3.77 20.65
N PHE A 186 31.26 3.91 21.77
CA PHE A 186 29.95 3.29 21.96
C PHE A 186 28.93 3.79 20.93
N VAL A 187 28.77 5.11 20.80
CA VAL A 187 27.83 5.71 19.83
C VAL A 187 28.17 5.26 18.41
N LYS A 188 29.46 5.27 18.05
CA LYS A 188 29.94 4.79 16.76
C LYS A 188 29.62 3.31 16.53
N TYR A 189 30.06 2.43 17.42
CA TYR A 189 29.93 0.98 17.26
C TYR A 189 28.46 0.55 17.24
N LEU A 190 27.61 1.16 18.10
CA LEU A 190 26.16 0.93 18.07
C LEU A 190 25.55 1.31 16.72
N THR A 191 25.90 2.48 16.18
CA THR A 191 25.38 2.96 14.89
C THR A 191 25.85 2.07 13.73
N GLU A 192 27.14 1.74 13.64
CA GLU A 192 27.67 0.87 12.58
C GLU A 192 27.03 -0.53 12.61
N ASN A 193 26.90 -1.16 13.80
CA ASN A 193 26.42 -2.54 13.91
C ASN A 193 24.87 -2.66 13.89
N ILE A 194 24.11 -1.63 14.29
CA ILE A 194 22.65 -1.70 14.21
C ILE A 194 22.17 -1.67 12.75
N HIS A 195 22.81 -0.90 11.87
CA HIS A 195 22.49 -0.85 10.43
C HIS A 195 22.80 -2.14 9.68
N GLU A 196 23.78 -2.94 10.15
CA GLU A 196 23.98 -4.32 9.66
C GLU A 196 22.90 -5.28 10.19
N ALA A 197 22.38 -5.02 11.39
CA ALA A 197 21.46 -5.90 12.08
C ALA A 197 19.98 -5.67 11.72
N ILE A 198 19.60 -4.43 11.42
CA ILE A 198 18.23 -3.94 11.18
C ILE A 198 18.29 -2.99 9.97
N ARG A 199 17.45 -3.21 8.95
CA ARG A 199 17.42 -2.34 7.77
C ARG A 199 16.72 -1.02 8.11
N ASN A 200 17.28 0.10 7.61
CA ASN A 200 16.75 1.46 7.79
C ASN A 200 16.70 1.95 9.26
N SER A 201 17.53 1.40 10.15
CA SER A 201 17.59 1.80 11.56
C SER A 201 17.94 3.28 11.79
N GLU A 202 17.93 3.73 13.04
CA GLU A 202 18.29 5.10 13.42
C GLU A 202 18.81 5.21 14.86
N ILE A 203 19.98 5.83 15.03
CA ILE A 203 20.55 6.26 16.31
C ILE A 203 20.57 7.79 16.38
N ILE A 204 19.81 8.35 17.32
CA ILE A 204 19.76 9.79 17.58
C ILE A 204 20.47 10.10 18.90
N TRP A 205 21.39 11.07 18.88
CA TRP A 205 22.07 11.56 20.07
C TRP A 205 21.40 12.81 20.64
N TYR A 206 21.14 12.89 21.95
CA TYR A 206 20.62 14.11 22.59
C TYR A 206 21.74 15.04 23.05
N ASP A 207 21.63 16.32 22.71
CA ASP A 207 22.49 17.44 23.11
C ASP A 207 22.56 17.61 24.64
N SER A 208 23.50 16.90 25.28
CA SER A 208 23.54 16.68 26.73
C SER A 208 24.96 16.85 27.30
N VAL A 209 25.77 15.79 27.31
CA VAL A 209 27.19 15.85 27.70
C VAL A 209 28.07 16.37 26.57
N THR A 210 29.13 17.09 26.95
CA THR A 210 30.19 17.51 26.03
C THR A 210 31.22 16.40 25.79
N ASN A 211 32.08 16.60 24.79
CA ASN A 211 33.29 15.79 24.55
C ASN A 211 34.40 15.95 25.63
N GLU A 212 34.21 16.78 26.67
CA GLU A 212 35.00 16.68 27.92
C GLU A 212 34.27 15.92 29.05
N GLY A 213 33.01 15.53 28.85
CA GLY A 213 32.18 14.78 29.79
C GLY A 213 31.30 15.62 30.74
N THR A 214 31.24 16.93 30.51
CA THR A 214 30.40 17.84 31.33
C THR A 214 28.97 17.84 30.81
N LEU A 215 27.98 17.56 31.67
CA LEU A 215 26.56 17.70 31.34
C LEU A 215 26.21 19.20 31.18
N LYS A 216 25.92 19.65 29.96
CA LYS A 216 25.67 21.07 29.64
C LYS A 216 25.05 21.24 28.25
N TRP A 217 23.73 21.07 28.12
CA TRP A 217 22.98 21.28 26.87
C TRP A 217 23.40 22.55 26.12
N GLN A 218 23.89 22.41 24.88
CA GLN A 218 24.47 23.50 24.10
C GLN A 218 23.41 24.29 23.31
N ASN A 219 22.31 23.66 22.93
CA ASN A 219 21.20 24.20 22.13
C ASN A 219 21.61 24.61 20.71
N GLU A 220 22.71 24.05 20.22
CA GLU A 220 23.31 24.21 18.89
C GLU A 220 24.26 23.03 18.63
N LEU A 221 24.52 22.71 17.36
CA LEU A 221 25.68 21.87 17.00
C LEU A 221 26.94 22.75 17.05
N ASN A 222 27.89 22.43 17.92
CA ASN A 222 29.16 23.14 18.06
C ASN A 222 30.33 22.19 18.39
N SER A 223 31.51 22.76 18.67
CA SER A 223 32.75 22.01 18.97
C SER A 223 32.66 21.01 20.12
N ASN A 224 31.60 21.07 20.94
CA ASN A 224 31.49 20.30 22.17
C ASN A 224 30.58 19.05 22.02
N ASN A 225 29.76 18.98 20.95
CA ASN A 225 28.93 17.82 20.61
C ASN A 225 29.16 17.27 19.19
N ILE A 226 29.98 17.94 18.36
CA ILE A 226 30.30 17.51 16.99
C ILE A 226 30.81 16.05 16.91
N ASP A 227 31.59 15.59 17.88
CA ASP A 227 32.12 14.22 17.90
C ASP A 227 31.03 13.15 18.05
N PHE A 228 29.93 13.45 18.75
CA PHE A 228 28.79 12.53 18.83
C PHE A 228 28.00 12.55 17.52
N PHE A 229 27.67 13.75 17.01
CA PHE A 229 26.94 13.92 15.74
C PHE A 229 27.61 13.20 14.57
N LEU A 230 28.95 13.28 14.47
CA LEU A 230 29.71 12.61 13.40
C LEU A 230 29.71 11.07 13.49
N ASN A 231 29.25 10.49 14.59
CA ASN A 231 29.23 9.05 14.84
C ASN A 231 27.81 8.46 15.00
N CYS A 232 26.75 9.24 14.77
CA CYS A 232 25.35 8.81 14.77
C CYS A 232 24.55 9.37 13.57
N ASP A 233 23.33 8.88 13.38
CA ASP A 233 22.47 9.25 12.24
C ASP A 233 21.87 10.66 12.37
N GLY A 234 21.70 11.16 13.60
CA GLY A 234 21.29 12.53 13.84
C GLY A 234 21.50 13.02 15.27
N ILE A 235 21.43 14.33 15.46
CA ILE A 235 21.49 14.99 16.77
C ILE A 235 20.16 15.69 17.08
N TYR A 236 19.65 15.46 18.28
CA TYR A 236 18.51 16.14 18.87
C TYR A 236 19.04 17.29 19.73
N LEU A 237 18.93 18.53 19.25
CA LEU A 237 19.37 19.73 19.97
C LEU A 237 18.38 20.13 21.07
N ASN A 238 18.87 20.60 22.21
CA ASN A 238 18.02 21.06 23.30
C ASN A 238 17.24 22.34 22.94
N TYR A 239 16.06 22.50 23.53
CA TYR A 239 15.02 23.44 23.09
C TYR A 239 15.27 24.94 23.40
N ASN A 240 16.34 25.32 24.12
CA ASN A 240 16.65 26.73 24.43
C ASN A 240 17.61 27.38 23.41
N TRP A 241 17.27 27.25 22.13
CA TRP A 241 18.03 27.76 20.98
C TRP A 241 17.65 29.21 20.61
N THR A 242 18.44 29.82 19.73
CA THR A 242 18.24 31.16 19.14
C THR A 242 18.45 31.09 17.62
N LYS A 243 18.03 32.09 16.85
CA LYS A 243 18.24 32.08 15.37
C LYS A 243 19.72 31.90 15.01
N SER A 244 20.61 32.64 15.67
CA SER A 244 22.06 32.54 15.51
C SER A 244 22.63 31.14 15.82
N LYS A 245 22.05 30.42 16.77
CA LYS A 245 22.42 29.04 17.08
C LYS A 245 21.99 28.05 15.99
N LEU A 246 20.85 28.29 15.34
CA LEU A 246 20.42 27.49 14.19
C LEU A 246 21.33 27.76 12.98
N GLU A 247 21.67 29.03 12.72
CA GLU A 247 22.63 29.45 11.70
C GLU A 247 24.01 28.79 11.92
N ASN A 248 24.57 28.86 13.14
CA ASN A 248 25.81 28.19 13.54
C ASN A 248 25.76 26.68 13.25
N SER A 249 24.68 26.02 13.65
CA SER A 249 24.49 24.56 13.49
C SER A 249 24.49 24.17 12.01
N CYS A 250 23.79 24.94 11.20
CA CYS A 250 23.76 24.82 9.74
C CYS A 250 25.14 25.00 9.11
N GLU A 251 25.93 26.00 9.52
CA GLU A 251 27.27 26.22 9.00
C GLU A 251 28.24 25.10 9.39
N LEU A 252 28.19 24.62 10.64
CA LEU A 252 29.11 23.58 11.11
C LEU A 252 28.85 22.24 10.42
N ALA A 253 27.61 21.78 10.31
CA ALA A 253 27.29 20.54 9.59
C ALA A 253 27.75 20.59 8.12
N LYS A 254 27.50 21.71 7.44
CA LYS A 254 27.96 21.96 6.06
C LYS A 254 29.49 21.92 5.96
N SER A 255 30.21 22.48 6.93
CA SER A 255 31.69 22.45 6.94
C SER A 255 32.28 21.03 7.12
N HIS A 256 31.53 20.13 7.76
CA HIS A 256 31.87 18.71 7.91
C HIS A 256 31.29 17.79 6.80
N ASN A 257 30.55 18.34 5.83
CA ASN A 257 29.83 17.59 4.79
C ASN A 257 28.76 16.61 5.33
N ARG A 258 28.14 16.92 6.48
CA ARG A 258 26.91 16.26 6.94
C ARG A 258 25.69 17.01 6.45
N ASP A 259 24.56 16.31 6.32
CA ASP A 259 23.29 16.95 6.03
C ASP A 259 22.82 17.77 7.26
N MET A 260 22.17 18.91 7.01
CA MET A 260 21.47 19.67 8.04
C MET A 260 20.14 19.01 8.43
N HIS A 261 19.60 18.12 7.59
CA HIS A 261 18.44 17.30 7.92
C HIS A 261 18.70 16.23 9.00
N ASP A 262 19.96 16.01 9.39
CA ASP A 262 20.35 15.18 10.54
C ASP A 262 20.30 15.96 11.88
N ILE A 263 20.11 17.29 11.83
CA ILE A 263 19.98 18.14 13.01
C ILE A 263 18.50 18.34 13.33
N PHE A 264 18.00 17.60 14.33
CA PHE A 264 16.66 17.72 14.85
C PHE A 264 16.61 18.78 15.96
N VAL A 265 16.10 19.97 15.64
CA VAL A 265 15.99 21.06 16.62
C VAL A 265 14.85 20.78 17.59
N GLY A 266 15.13 20.81 18.90
CA GLY A 266 14.14 20.56 19.93
C GLY A 266 13.06 21.62 20.01
N LEU A 267 11.81 21.17 20.02
CA LEU A 267 10.61 21.96 20.22
C LEU A 267 9.87 21.37 21.43
N ASP A 268 9.91 22.06 22.57
CA ASP A 268 9.17 21.63 23.76
C ASP A 268 7.74 22.18 23.75
N VAL A 269 6.75 21.29 23.64
CA VAL A 269 5.33 21.66 23.68
C VAL A 269 4.92 22.16 25.06
N TRP A 270 5.67 21.83 26.13
CA TRP A 270 5.47 22.41 27.46
C TRP A 270 6.10 23.81 27.65
N GLY A 271 6.85 24.31 26.66
CA GLY A 271 7.33 25.69 26.63
C GLY A 271 8.44 26.05 27.63
N ARG A 272 9.23 25.08 28.11
CA ARG A 272 10.26 25.24 29.17
C ARG A 272 11.53 25.98 28.71
N GLY A 273 11.35 27.19 28.16
CA GLY A 273 12.39 28.01 27.54
C GLY A 273 12.45 27.90 26.01
N CYS A 274 11.65 27.00 25.42
CA CYS A 274 11.45 26.92 23.97
C CYS A 274 10.87 28.25 23.41
N PRO A 275 11.42 28.79 22.31
CA PRO A 275 10.86 29.94 21.61
C PRO A 275 9.35 29.80 21.34
N GLY A 276 8.60 30.90 21.49
CA GLY A 276 7.13 30.92 21.40
C GLY A 276 6.40 30.47 22.69
N GLY A 277 7.04 29.70 23.57
CA GLY A 277 6.49 29.33 24.89
C GLY A 277 5.55 28.10 24.89
N GLY A 278 5.64 27.23 23.89
CA GLY A 278 4.90 25.95 23.85
C GLY A 278 3.40 26.08 23.56
N GLY A 279 2.65 25.01 23.87
CA GLY A 279 1.22 24.88 23.57
C GLY A 279 0.90 25.19 22.11
N PHE A 280 -0.18 25.94 21.85
CA PHE A 280 -0.51 26.38 20.49
C PHE A 280 0.57 27.27 19.83
N ASN A 281 1.43 27.92 20.62
CA ASN A 281 2.55 28.72 20.12
C ASN A 281 3.76 27.87 19.67
N SER A 282 3.74 26.54 19.86
CA SER A 282 4.67 25.60 19.23
C SER A 282 4.83 25.83 17.71
N THR A 283 3.76 26.31 17.06
CA THR A 283 3.74 26.75 15.66
C THR A 283 4.83 27.78 15.33
N TYR A 284 5.15 28.70 16.25
CA TYR A 284 6.20 29.71 16.08
C TYR A 284 7.60 29.06 16.05
N ALA A 285 7.86 28.16 17.00
CA ALA A 285 9.11 27.39 17.04
C ALA A 285 9.28 26.55 15.77
N LEU A 286 8.25 25.77 15.40
CA LEU A 286 8.27 24.94 14.19
C LEU A 286 8.52 25.79 12.94
N GLN A 287 7.84 26.93 12.78
CA GLN A 287 8.12 27.82 11.66
C GLN A 287 9.58 28.28 11.65
N LYS A 288 10.12 28.76 12.78
CA LYS A 288 11.49 29.27 12.84
C LYS A 288 12.56 28.21 12.58
N ILE A 289 12.29 26.95 12.92
CA ILE A 289 13.15 25.81 12.58
C ILE A 289 13.12 25.53 11.07
N ARG A 290 11.92 25.54 10.47
CA ARG A 290 11.73 25.31 9.03
C ARG A 290 12.19 26.47 8.15
N ASP A 291 12.13 27.71 8.63
CA ASP A 291 12.66 28.89 7.93
C ASP A 291 14.18 28.76 7.68
N GLU A 292 14.92 28.05 8.54
CA GLU A 292 16.36 27.75 8.37
C GLU A 292 16.65 26.42 7.63
N GLY A 293 15.60 25.67 7.25
CA GLY A 293 15.72 24.36 6.58
C GLY A 293 16.07 23.17 7.49
N LEU A 294 15.90 23.29 8.81
CA LEU A 294 16.30 22.26 9.77
C LEU A 294 15.21 21.23 10.08
N SER A 295 15.62 20.03 10.48
CA SER A 295 14.74 19.00 11.06
C SER A 295 14.24 19.43 12.45
N VAL A 296 13.13 18.86 12.91
CA VAL A 296 12.51 19.20 14.20
C VAL A 296 12.27 17.95 15.04
N ALA A 297 12.44 18.07 16.36
CA ALA A 297 12.01 17.06 17.33
C ALA A 297 10.98 17.64 18.31
N ILE A 298 9.73 17.23 18.16
CA ILE A 298 8.58 17.69 18.94
C ILE A 298 8.52 16.89 20.26
N PHE A 299 8.77 17.54 21.38
CA PHE A 299 8.77 16.94 22.72
C PHE A 299 7.45 17.16 23.46
N GLY A 300 6.93 16.10 24.10
CA GLY A 300 5.77 16.15 24.99
C GLY A 300 4.43 16.60 24.37
N PRO A 301 4.10 16.27 23.10
CA PRO A 301 2.81 16.63 22.49
C PRO A 301 1.59 16.08 23.24
N GLY A 302 1.78 15.07 24.11
CA GLY A 302 0.76 14.60 25.06
C GLY A 302 0.16 15.70 25.94
N TRP A 303 0.77 16.90 26.01
CA TRP A 303 0.21 18.15 26.54
C TRP A 303 -1.30 18.34 26.26
N THR A 304 -1.78 18.06 25.05
CA THR A 304 -3.20 18.18 24.65
C THR A 304 -4.16 17.32 25.49
N HIS A 305 -3.66 16.22 26.07
CA HIS A 305 -4.37 15.29 26.96
C HIS A 305 -4.01 15.52 28.43
N GLU A 306 -2.72 15.74 28.69
CA GLU A 306 -2.17 15.88 30.03
C GLU A 306 -2.66 17.15 30.74
N PHE A 307 -2.69 18.27 30.00
CA PHE A 307 -3.00 19.58 30.52
C PHE A 307 -4.52 19.84 30.57
N PHE A 308 -5.32 19.28 29.65
CA PHE A 308 -6.76 19.55 29.51
C PHE A 308 -7.70 18.40 29.94
N GLU A 309 -7.13 17.29 30.43
CA GLU A 309 -7.82 15.99 30.58
C GLU A 309 -8.33 15.39 29.25
N SER A 310 -8.90 14.18 29.34
CA SER A 310 -9.31 13.39 28.18
C SER A 310 -10.64 13.79 27.54
N LYS A 311 -11.39 14.76 28.09
CA LYS A 311 -12.81 14.99 27.73
C LYS A 311 -13.02 15.61 26.35
N ILE A 312 -12.09 16.48 25.95
CA ILE A 312 -12.07 17.27 24.71
C ILE A 312 -10.74 17.05 23.96
N PHE A 313 -10.07 15.95 24.27
CA PHE A 313 -8.72 15.64 23.81
C PHE A 313 -8.65 15.56 22.28
N GLN A 314 -9.63 14.92 21.62
CA GLN A 314 -9.59 14.73 20.17
C GLN A 314 -9.74 16.08 19.44
N GLU A 315 -10.63 16.94 19.92
CA GLU A 315 -10.84 18.28 19.39
C GLU A 315 -9.62 19.19 19.60
N LEU A 316 -8.88 19.04 20.71
CA LEU A 316 -7.65 19.79 20.98
C LEU A 316 -6.42 19.24 20.26
N GLU A 317 -6.29 17.92 20.08
CA GLU A 317 -5.25 17.28 19.28
C GLU A 317 -5.39 17.68 17.81
N ASP A 318 -6.59 17.53 17.24
CA ASP A 318 -6.90 17.97 15.87
C ASP A 318 -6.62 19.47 15.67
N LEU A 319 -6.93 20.31 16.66
CA LEU A 319 -6.69 21.75 16.64
C LEU A 319 -5.19 22.09 16.75
N PHE A 320 -4.44 21.40 17.60
CA PHE A 320 -3.00 21.61 17.79
C PHE A 320 -2.24 21.23 16.52
N TRP A 321 -2.48 20.03 16.00
CA TRP A 321 -1.84 19.55 14.77
C TRP A 321 -2.22 20.40 13.57
N ALA A 322 -3.46 20.89 13.45
CA ALA A 322 -3.86 21.78 12.35
C ALA A 322 -3.06 23.11 12.29
N GLN A 323 -2.38 23.54 13.36
CA GLN A 323 -1.46 24.68 13.30
C GLN A 323 -0.06 24.29 12.80
N LEU A 324 0.40 23.08 13.13
CA LEU A 324 1.71 22.56 12.74
C LEU A 324 1.74 22.07 11.29
N PHE A 325 0.66 21.41 10.82
CA PHE A 325 0.53 20.81 9.48
C PHE A 325 1.06 21.68 8.30
N PRO A 326 0.83 23.01 8.23
CA PRO A 326 1.40 23.87 7.19
C PRO A 326 2.93 23.87 7.07
N TYR A 327 3.66 23.44 8.11
CA TYR A 327 5.13 23.40 8.20
C TYR A 327 5.68 21.95 8.25
N LEU A 328 4.81 20.97 8.02
CA LEU A 328 5.14 19.56 7.95
C LEU A 328 5.09 19.06 6.49
N TYR A 329 5.77 17.96 6.25
CA TYR A 329 5.70 17.21 4.99
C TYR A 329 4.82 15.99 5.19
N ILE A 330 3.96 15.72 4.22
CA ILE A 330 2.97 14.65 4.29
C ILE A 330 3.51 13.43 3.56
N HIS A 331 3.89 12.44 4.37
CA HIS A 331 4.44 11.16 3.95
C HIS A 331 3.37 10.24 3.38
N VAL A 332 3.76 9.42 2.39
CA VAL A 332 2.83 8.68 1.53
C VAL A 332 3.16 7.17 1.57
N PRO A 333 2.36 6.35 2.30
CA PRO A 333 2.62 4.92 2.44
C PRO A 333 2.24 4.12 1.20
N ILE A 334 3.07 3.10 0.91
CA ILE A 334 2.95 2.19 -0.24
C ILE A 334 2.13 0.94 0.12
N TYR A 335 1.30 0.49 -0.81
CA TYR A 335 0.54 -0.75 -0.82
C TYR A 335 0.67 -1.41 -2.20
N GLU A 336 1.65 -2.31 -2.36
CA GLU A 336 1.87 -3.07 -3.62
C GLU A 336 1.18 -4.44 -3.55
N ASP A 337 0.20 -4.64 -4.43
CA ASP A 337 -0.75 -5.77 -4.48
C ASP A 337 -1.50 -6.08 -3.14
N GLU A 338 -1.34 -5.27 -2.10
CA GLU A 338 -2.00 -5.35 -0.79
C GLU A 338 -3.36 -4.65 -0.77
N ILE A 339 -4.34 -5.23 -0.06
CA ILE A 339 -5.65 -4.61 0.14
C ILE A 339 -5.54 -3.43 1.12
N PHE A 340 -5.61 -2.20 0.61
CA PHE A 340 -5.84 -1.02 1.44
C PHE A 340 -7.22 -1.12 2.10
N LYS A 341 -7.28 -1.25 3.42
CA LYS A 341 -8.52 -1.26 4.23
C LYS A 341 -8.38 -0.33 5.43
N THR A 342 -9.33 0.61 5.57
CA THR A 342 -9.49 1.41 6.80
C THR A 342 -10.94 1.46 7.26
N SER A 343 -11.13 1.46 8.59
CA SER A 343 -12.40 1.80 9.25
C SER A 343 -12.27 3.05 10.13
N PHE A 344 -11.19 3.82 9.96
CA PHE A 344 -10.85 5.02 10.75
C PHE A 344 -10.64 4.76 12.26
N CYS A 345 -10.68 3.51 12.75
CA CYS A 345 -10.49 3.23 14.17
C CYS A 345 -9.10 3.67 14.67
N HIS A 346 -9.06 4.59 15.64
CA HIS A 346 -7.84 5.10 16.29
C HIS A 346 -7.14 4.07 17.23
N GLY A 347 -7.68 2.86 17.39
CA GLY A 347 -7.18 1.87 18.37
C GLY A 347 -7.84 1.96 19.75
N SER A 348 -8.77 2.90 19.97
CA SER A 348 -9.64 2.97 21.16
C SER A 348 -11.10 3.11 20.76
N GLY A 349 -12.02 2.79 21.68
CA GLY A 349 -13.45 3.03 21.54
C GLY A 349 -14.25 2.76 22.81
N SER A 350 -15.39 3.45 22.93
CA SER A 350 -16.40 3.25 23.98
C SER A 350 -17.08 1.88 23.85
N SER A 351 -17.06 1.31 22.65
CA SER A 351 -17.40 -0.08 22.34
C SER A 351 -16.56 -0.53 21.14
N TYR A 352 -16.25 -1.82 21.03
CA TYR A 352 -15.79 -2.39 19.77
C TYR A 352 -16.99 -2.74 18.88
N TYR A 353 -16.99 -2.33 17.61
CA TYR A 353 -18.04 -2.64 16.64
C TYR A 353 -17.59 -3.71 15.63
N LEU A 354 -18.50 -4.59 15.24
CA LEU A 354 -18.36 -5.53 14.12
C LEU A 354 -19.62 -5.47 13.25
N CYS A 355 -19.46 -5.27 11.94
CA CYS A 355 -20.55 -5.14 10.96
C CYS A 355 -21.70 -4.19 11.39
N GLY A 356 -21.37 -3.10 12.09
CA GLY A 356 -22.34 -2.13 12.60
C GLY A 356 -23.07 -2.54 13.89
N GLN A 357 -22.59 -3.55 14.61
CA GLN A 357 -23.13 -3.99 15.90
C GLN A 357 -22.05 -3.87 16.99
N ALA A 358 -22.39 -3.28 18.13
CA ALA A 358 -21.49 -3.17 19.28
C ALA A 358 -21.29 -4.54 19.96
N GLN A 359 -20.09 -4.79 20.48
CA GLN A 359 -19.76 -5.96 21.26
C GLN A 359 -20.06 -5.72 22.75
N TYR A 360 -20.92 -6.56 23.31
CA TYR A 360 -21.39 -6.49 24.69
C TYR A 360 -20.86 -7.65 25.53
N THR A 361 -20.69 -7.43 26.83
CA THR A 361 -20.35 -8.52 27.76
C THR A 361 -21.59 -9.39 28.00
N ILE A 362 -21.51 -10.68 27.66
CA ILE A 362 -22.62 -11.66 27.70
C ILE A 362 -23.38 -11.65 29.04
N ASN A 363 -22.69 -11.40 30.14
CA ASN A 363 -23.25 -11.50 31.49
C ASN A 363 -23.82 -10.18 32.05
N THR A 364 -23.54 -9.02 31.44
CA THR A 364 -23.99 -7.70 31.96
C THR A 364 -24.70 -6.84 30.93
N PHE A 365 -24.68 -7.19 29.64
CA PHE A 365 -25.14 -6.36 28.52
C PHE A 365 -24.45 -4.98 28.43
N GLU A 366 -23.36 -4.76 29.15
CA GLU A 366 -22.59 -3.52 29.08
C GLU A 366 -21.66 -3.54 27.87
N ALA A 367 -21.58 -2.38 27.22
CA ALA A 367 -20.60 -2.10 26.17
C ALA A 367 -19.18 -2.21 26.73
N LYS A 368 -18.33 -3.01 26.10
CA LYS A 368 -16.92 -3.13 26.52
C LYS A 368 -16.08 -2.06 25.81
N SER A 369 -15.68 -1.04 26.56
CA SER A 369 -14.62 -0.12 26.16
C SER A 369 -13.30 -0.86 25.96
N PHE A 370 -12.46 -0.38 25.05
CA PHE A 370 -11.17 -0.99 24.75
C PHE A 370 -10.12 0.06 24.37
N TYR A 371 -8.87 -0.25 24.68
CA TYR A 371 -7.68 0.45 24.23
C TYR A 371 -6.64 -0.56 23.76
N ASN A 372 -6.34 -0.58 22.46
CA ASN A 372 -5.26 -1.36 21.86
C ASN A 372 -4.80 -0.72 20.54
N LEU A 373 -3.65 -0.04 20.57
CA LEU A 373 -3.08 0.67 19.42
C LEU A 373 -2.75 -0.26 18.23
N SER A 374 -2.47 -1.54 18.44
CA SER A 374 -2.24 -2.48 17.33
C SER A 374 -3.49 -2.71 16.45
N LEU A 375 -4.68 -2.40 16.99
CA LEU A 375 -5.95 -2.46 16.26
C LEU A 375 -6.24 -1.19 15.44
N GLN A 376 -5.41 -0.15 15.58
CA GLN A 376 -5.51 1.08 14.80
C GLN A 376 -5.44 0.77 13.29
N LYS A 377 -6.22 1.51 12.50
CA LYS A 377 -6.29 1.39 11.03
C LYS A 377 -5.63 2.60 10.35
N PRO A 378 -5.35 2.55 9.02
CA PRO A 378 -4.77 3.68 8.30
C PRO A 378 -5.55 4.97 8.55
N GLN A 379 -4.85 6.00 9.06
CA GLN A 379 -5.40 7.29 9.48
C GLN A 379 -5.39 8.34 8.36
N ILE A 380 -6.19 9.37 8.55
CA ILE A 380 -6.42 10.46 7.57
C ILE A 380 -5.14 11.26 7.39
N SER A 381 -4.70 11.44 6.14
CA SER A 381 -3.39 12.04 5.82
C SER A 381 -3.39 13.58 5.82
N VAL A 382 -4.50 14.21 6.22
CA VAL A 382 -4.75 15.65 6.02
C VAL A 382 -5.45 16.26 7.25
N PRO A 383 -5.26 17.56 7.55
CA PRO A 383 -5.88 18.20 8.71
C PRO A 383 -7.35 18.57 8.42
N ILE A 384 -8.14 18.79 9.48
CA ILE A 384 -9.55 19.19 9.35
C ILE A 384 -9.63 20.59 8.66
N PRO A 385 -10.34 20.75 7.53
CA PRO A 385 -10.26 21.96 6.69
C PRO A 385 -11.00 23.20 7.23
N HIS A 386 -10.61 23.69 8.41
CA HIS A 386 -10.94 25.02 8.94
C HIS A 386 -10.23 25.33 10.27
N LEU A 387 -9.58 24.34 10.91
CA LEU A 387 -9.03 24.46 12.27
C LEU A 387 -7.79 25.36 12.40
N LYS A 388 -7.13 25.76 11.31
CA LYS A 388 -6.05 26.75 11.39
C LYS A 388 -6.58 28.07 11.98
N PHE A 389 -5.86 28.65 12.93
CA PHE A 389 -6.25 29.90 13.57
C PHE A 389 -6.30 31.07 12.56
N THR A 390 -7.37 31.85 12.65
CA THR A 390 -7.54 33.15 12.00
C THR A 390 -7.24 34.31 12.95
N TYR A 391 -7.31 34.07 14.26
CA TYR A 391 -6.86 34.97 15.31
C TYR A 391 -6.20 34.15 16.42
N PHE A 392 -5.10 34.66 16.96
CA PHE A 392 -4.42 34.17 18.14
C PHE A 392 -4.06 35.38 19.01
N PRO A 393 -4.00 35.25 20.34
CA PRO A 393 -3.57 36.33 21.20
C PRO A 393 -2.10 36.65 20.93
N GLU A 394 -1.75 37.93 20.87
CA GLU A 394 -0.35 38.33 20.69
C GLU A 394 0.52 37.77 21.83
N PRO A 395 1.67 37.14 21.52
CA PRO A 395 2.62 36.78 22.56
C PRO A 395 3.13 38.07 23.23
N PRO A 396 3.37 38.08 24.55
CA PRO A 396 3.95 39.25 25.20
C PRO A 396 5.29 39.60 24.54
N GLU A 397 5.52 40.88 24.26
CA GLU A 397 6.74 41.34 23.60
C GLU A 397 7.99 40.87 24.37
N PRO A 398 9.03 40.37 23.68
CA PRO A 398 10.28 39.97 24.33
C PRO A 398 10.99 41.21 24.88
N ILE A 399 11.05 41.33 26.20
CA ILE A 399 11.71 42.44 26.90
C ILE A 399 13.24 42.25 26.81
N ASN A 400 13.81 42.62 25.66
CA ASN A 400 15.22 42.44 25.26
C ASN A 400 15.72 40.99 25.21
N GLU A 401 16.81 40.76 24.47
CA GLU A 401 17.47 39.46 24.35
C GLU A 401 18.26 39.04 25.61
N ASN A 402 18.28 39.86 26.67
CA ASN A 402 19.12 39.66 27.85
C ASN A 402 18.36 39.50 29.19
N ASP A 403 17.12 39.97 29.34
CA ASP A 403 16.40 39.90 30.62
C ASP A 403 15.67 38.55 30.78
N ARG A 404 16.37 37.58 31.37
CA ARG A 404 15.75 36.36 31.88
C ARG A 404 14.98 36.67 33.18
N ASN A 405 13.71 36.26 33.20
CA ASN A 405 12.83 36.20 34.37
C ASN A 405 12.32 37.54 34.93
N GLU A 406 11.29 38.10 34.30
CA GLU A 406 10.17 38.63 35.10
C GLU A 406 8.82 38.30 34.45
N CYS A 407 7.88 37.76 35.24
CA CYS A 407 6.62 37.25 34.72
C CYS A 407 5.62 38.39 34.55
N ALA A 408 5.53 38.97 33.35
CA ALA A 408 4.37 39.74 32.94
C ALA A 408 3.09 38.95 33.27
N LYS A 409 2.10 39.61 33.88
CA LYS A 409 0.90 38.94 34.43
C LYS A 409 0.18 38.16 33.33
N LYS A 410 0.23 36.82 33.40
CA LYS A 410 -0.44 35.94 32.43
C LYS A 410 -1.92 36.33 32.31
N PRO A 411 -2.47 36.46 31.09
CA PRO A 411 -3.90 36.69 30.93
C PRO A 411 -4.68 35.51 31.51
N ILE A 412 -5.75 35.81 32.26
CA ILE A 412 -6.61 34.82 32.95
C ILE A 412 -7.40 33.96 31.93
N GLN A 413 -7.49 34.43 30.69
CA GLN A 413 -8.07 33.71 29.57
C GLN A 413 -7.31 34.06 28.29
N TYR A 414 -6.88 33.03 27.56
CA TYR A 414 -6.47 33.13 26.16
C TYR A 414 -7.69 32.87 25.27
N VAL A 415 -7.84 33.63 24.19
CA VAL A 415 -8.91 33.43 23.20
C VAL A 415 -8.28 33.29 21.82
N TYR A 416 -8.48 32.12 21.22
CA TYR A 416 -8.09 31.83 19.84
C TYR A 416 -9.34 31.74 18.98
N GLU A 417 -9.22 32.00 17.69
CA GLU A 417 -10.31 31.79 16.75
C GLU A 417 -9.84 31.05 15.50
N THR A 418 -10.68 30.15 15.00
CA THR A 418 -10.55 29.51 13.69
C THR A 418 -11.62 30.06 12.74
N ARG A 419 -11.74 29.51 11.52
CA ARG A 419 -12.86 29.87 10.63
C ARG A 419 -14.23 29.43 11.17
N LYS A 420 -14.31 28.34 11.93
CA LYS A 420 -15.58 27.78 12.45
C LYS A 420 -15.81 28.03 13.94
N HIS A 421 -14.75 28.12 14.75
CA HIS A 421 -14.84 28.10 16.20
C HIS A 421 -14.17 29.30 16.87
N ILE A 422 -14.65 29.66 18.07
CA ILE A 422 -13.92 30.43 19.08
C ILE A 422 -13.46 29.43 20.15
N ILE A 423 -12.21 29.50 20.57
CA ILE A 423 -11.63 28.61 21.59
C ILE A 423 -11.14 29.49 22.74
N ARG A 424 -11.68 29.26 23.94
CA ARG A 424 -11.31 29.98 25.17
C ARG A 424 -10.54 29.04 26.07
N ILE A 425 -9.39 29.48 26.58
CA ILE A 425 -8.55 28.68 27.46
C ILE A 425 -8.26 29.47 28.72
N SER A 426 -8.72 28.96 29.87
CA SER A 426 -8.46 29.50 31.20
C SER A 426 -7.87 28.39 32.06
N GLU A 427 -6.58 28.53 32.40
CA GLU A 427 -5.79 27.48 33.04
C GLU A 427 -5.89 26.15 32.26
N ASN A 428 -6.34 25.07 32.90
CA ASN A 428 -6.52 23.75 32.30
C ASN A 428 -7.90 23.55 31.62
N ILE A 429 -8.78 24.55 31.62
CA ILE A 429 -10.13 24.44 31.06
C ILE A 429 -10.15 25.12 29.67
N ALA A 430 -10.50 24.35 28.64
CA ALA A 430 -10.81 24.87 27.32
C ALA A 430 -12.31 24.75 27.00
N SER A 431 -12.91 25.79 26.40
CA SER A 431 -14.21 25.71 25.72
C SER A 431 -14.04 25.93 24.22
N ILE A 432 -14.86 25.24 23.41
CA ILE A 432 -14.90 25.38 21.96
C ILE A 432 -16.35 25.75 21.59
N GLU A 433 -16.52 26.94 21.02
CA GLU A 433 -17.82 27.56 20.70
C GLU A 433 -17.94 27.72 19.18
N ASP A 434 -19.05 27.26 18.58
CA ASP A 434 -19.31 27.48 17.15
C ASP A 434 -19.60 28.96 16.85
N LYS A 435 -18.92 29.52 15.84
CA LYS A 435 -19.17 30.87 15.33
C LYS A 435 -20.54 30.94 14.66
N ILE A 436 -21.25 32.05 14.87
CA ILE A 436 -22.55 32.34 14.25
C ILE A 436 -22.39 33.52 13.30
N PRO A 437 -22.74 33.40 12.00
CA PRO A 437 -23.18 32.19 11.32
C PRO A 437 -22.03 31.19 11.09
N ILE A 438 -22.35 29.90 11.11
CA ILE A 438 -21.39 28.82 10.80
C ILE A 438 -21.04 28.91 9.31
N LEU A 439 -19.75 29.01 8.98
CA LEU A 439 -19.30 29.06 7.58
C LEU A 439 -19.59 27.74 6.84
N ASP A 440 -20.06 27.85 5.60
CA ASP A 440 -20.27 26.72 4.69
C ASP A 440 -18.96 26.24 4.05
N VAL A 441 -18.16 25.52 4.85
CA VAL A 441 -16.94 24.82 4.42
C VAL A 441 -17.12 23.31 4.58
N ASN A 442 -16.56 22.52 3.66
CA ASN A 442 -16.54 21.07 3.76
C ASN A 442 -15.57 20.62 4.86
N SER A 443 -16.06 19.84 5.83
CA SER A 443 -15.26 19.34 6.95
C SER A 443 -15.52 17.88 7.27
N PHE A 444 -14.65 17.32 8.10
CA PHE A 444 -14.81 16.00 8.70
C PHE A 444 -14.47 16.05 10.19
N GLU A 445 -15.04 15.13 10.96
CA GLU A 445 -14.93 15.01 12.42
C GLU A 445 -14.92 13.51 12.79
N PHE A 446 -14.16 13.10 13.82
CA PHE A 446 -14.20 11.72 14.30
C PHE A 446 -15.51 11.43 15.07
N CYS A 447 -16.05 10.22 14.95
CA CYS A 447 -17.26 9.80 15.64
C CYS A 447 -17.02 8.52 16.46
N ASN A 448 -16.93 8.70 17.78
CA ASN A 448 -16.73 7.65 18.79
C ASN A 448 -18.05 7.03 19.34
N GLN A 449 -19.20 7.52 18.87
CA GLN A 449 -20.53 7.08 19.33
C GLN A 449 -20.98 5.75 18.71
N PHE A 450 -20.61 5.51 17.45
CA PHE A 450 -20.87 4.26 16.75
C PHE A 450 -19.86 4.04 15.63
N SER A 451 -19.67 2.79 15.20
CA SER A 451 -18.88 2.45 14.01
C SER A 451 -19.50 1.30 13.22
N TYR A 452 -18.93 1.02 12.04
CA TYR A 452 -19.13 -0.23 11.33
C TYR A 452 -18.13 -1.30 11.80
N GLU A 453 -16.87 -0.94 12.06
CA GLU A 453 -15.81 -1.88 12.45
C GLU A 453 -14.74 -1.17 13.31
N GLY A 454 -14.45 -1.67 14.51
CA GLY A 454 -13.57 -1.02 15.49
C GLY A 454 -14.29 0.01 16.36
N GLY A 455 -13.55 1.00 16.89
CA GLY A 455 -14.01 1.89 17.97
C GLY A 455 -14.64 3.24 17.59
N GLY A 456 -14.66 3.59 16.30
CA GLY A 456 -15.27 4.83 15.80
C GLY A 456 -15.28 4.89 14.27
N CYS A 457 -15.87 5.93 13.69
CA CYS A 457 -16.00 6.13 12.25
C CYS A 457 -15.88 7.62 11.88
N LEU A 458 -15.74 7.95 10.58
CA LEU A 458 -15.54 9.34 10.13
C LEU A 458 -16.86 10.03 9.75
N LYS A 459 -17.20 11.15 10.40
CA LYS A 459 -18.35 11.99 10.05
C LYS A 459 -17.91 13.04 9.02
N LEU A 460 -18.39 12.96 7.77
CA LEU A 460 -18.25 14.01 6.77
C LEU A 460 -19.42 14.99 6.84
N ILE A 461 -19.13 16.29 6.73
CA ILE A 461 -20.10 17.39 6.67
C ILE A 461 -19.88 18.13 5.35
N THR A 462 -20.80 17.95 4.40
CA THR A 462 -20.71 18.57 3.07
C THR A 462 -21.65 19.76 2.98
N LYS A 463 -21.09 20.93 2.65
CA LYS A 463 -21.80 22.18 2.36
C LYS A 463 -21.53 22.67 0.94
N GLU A 464 -20.25 22.71 0.55
CA GLU A 464 -19.83 23.07 -0.81
C GLU A 464 -19.89 21.85 -1.74
N LEU A 465 -20.41 22.05 -2.96
CA LEU A 465 -20.64 20.95 -3.93
C LEU A 465 -19.59 20.88 -5.05
N ASN A 466 -18.71 21.88 -5.14
CA ASN A 466 -17.66 21.99 -6.16
C ASN A 466 -16.33 21.39 -5.70
N SER A 467 -16.18 21.10 -4.41
CA SER A 467 -15.00 20.47 -3.80
C SER A 467 -15.33 19.06 -3.28
N TYR A 468 -14.33 18.35 -2.79
CA TYR A 468 -14.45 17.00 -2.25
C TYR A 468 -13.66 16.87 -0.95
N HIS A 469 -14.04 15.90 -0.12
CA HIS A 469 -13.30 15.52 1.07
C HIS A 469 -12.09 14.69 0.63
N ARG A 470 -10.91 15.32 0.50
CA ARG A 470 -9.61 14.63 0.45
C ARG A 470 -9.39 13.94 1.79
N LEU A 471 -9.03 12.65 1.80
CA LEU A 471 -8.90 11.86 3.03
C LEU A 471 -7.52 11.18 3.17
N PHE A 472 -7.04 10.53 2.12
CA PHE A 472 -5.78 9.78 2.17
C PHE A 472 -4.85 10.18 1.02
N LEU A 473 -3.57 10.33 1.34
CA LEU A 473 -2.46 10.44 0.40
C LEU A 473 -1.60 9.20 0.60
N THR A 474 -1.73 8.24 -0.31
CA THR A 474 -1.17 6.88 -0.18
C THR A 474 -1.00 6.30 -1.57
N HIS A 475 0.13 5.62 -1.81
CA HIS A 475 0.40 4.98 -3.08
C HIS A 475 -0.09 3.52 -3.04
N ILE A 476 -1.04 3.17 -3.90
CA ILE A 476 -1.61 1.83 -4.00
C ILE A 476 -1.46 1.38 -5.44
N GLU A 477 -0.79 0.26 -5.69
CA GLU A 477 -0.67 -0.37 -7.01
C GLU A 477 -1.12 -1.84 -6.99
N PHE A 478 -1.85 -2.25 -8.02
CA PHE A 478 -2.21 -3.64 -8.26
C PHE A 478 -1.96 -4.08 -9.70
N GLN A 479 -1.62 -5.35 -9.92
CA GLN A 479 -1.48 -5.94 -11.26
C GLN A 479 -2.76 -5.88 -12.12
N GLN A 480 -3.95 -5.73 -11.51
CA GLN A 480 -5.25 -5.66 -12.19
C GLN A 480 -6.07 -4.46 -11.69
N ASP A 481 -7.14 -4.12 -12.41
CA ASP A 481 -8.00 -2.97 -12.07
C ASP A 481 -8.50 -3.02 -10.61
N ILE A 482 -8.59 -1.85 -9.97
CA ILE A 482 -9.10 -1.70 -8.61
C ILE A 482 -10.63 -1.82 -8.59
N VAL A 483 -11.14 -2.62 -7.65
CA VAL A 483 -12.50 -2.50 -7.11
C VAL A 483 -12.40 -1.75 -5.80
N ALA A 484 -13.23 -0.72 -5.63
CA ALA A 484 -13.31 0.02 -4.38
C ALA A 484 -14.67 -0.18 -3.71
N ILE A 485 -14.70 -0.09 -2.39
CA ILE A 485 -15.88 -0.28 -1.55
C ILE A 485 -15.91 0.85 -0.52
N ILE A 486 -17.08 1.47 -0.36
CA ILE A 486 -17.35 2.40 0.75
C ILE A 486 -18.55 1.85 1.55
N VAL A 487 -18.38 1.69 2.86
CA VAL A 487 -19.48 1.43 3.81
C VAL A 487 -19.79 2.73 4.55
N TYR A 488 -21.05 3.17 4.47
CA TYR A 488 -21.49 4.48 4.95
C TYR A 488 -22.89 4.45 5.56
N LYS A 489 -23.21 5.47 6.36
CA LYS A 489 -24.50 5.68 7.04
C LYS A 489 -24.88 7.15 6.91
N GLN A 490 -26.16 7.44 6.69
CA GLN A 490 -26.67 8.80 6.50
C GLN A 490 -27.81 9.08 7.47
N LEU A 491 -27.94 10.35 7.88
CA LEU A 491 -29.04 10.79 8.75
C LEU A 491 -30.25 11.17 7.89
N GLU A 492 -31.41 10.59 8.17
CA GLU A 492 -32.57 10.62 7.26
C GLU A 492 -33.30 11.98 7.22
N SER A 493 -33.03 12.85 8.20
CA SER A 493 -33.72 14.13 8.42
C SER A 493 -33.52 15.22 7.35
N PHE A 494 -32.68 14.99 6.33
CA PHE A 494 -32.33 15.98 5.29
C PHE A 494 -32.64 15.52 3.85
N VAL A 495 -33.59 14.59 3.65
CA VAL A 495 -33.88 14.01 2.32
C VAL A 495 -35.27 14.42 1.77
N PRO A 496 -35.36 15.55 1.03
CA PRO A 496 -36.42 15.73 0.03
C PRO A 496 -36.34 14.64 -1.06
N ASN A 497 -37.50 14.25 -1.57
CA ASN A 497 -37.74 13.06 -2.38
C ASN A 497 -36.77 12.80 -3.54
N GLY A 498 -36.39 11.53 -3.72
CA GLY A 498 -36.23 10.91 -5.04
C GLY A 498 -34.95 11.16 -5.83
N LYS A 499 -33.88 11.71 -5.24
CA LYS A 499 -32.56 11.88 -5.90
C LYS A 499 -31.44 11.20 -5.13
N ARG A 500 -30.40 10.75 -5.84
CA ARG A 500 -29.19 10.12 -5.28
C ARG A 500 -28.65 10.87 -4.05
N THR A 501 -28.20 10.10 -3.06
CA THR A 501 -27.50 10.60 -1.84
C THR A 501 -26.14 9.94 -1.64
N GLU A 502 -25.85 8.90 -2.42
CA GLU A 502 -24.72 8.00 -2.21
C GLU A 502 -23.38 8.73 -2.40
N PRO A 503 -22.33 8.33 -1.66
CA PRO A 503 -20.98 8.87 -1.89
C PRO A 503 -20.51 8.63 -3.33
N ILE A 504 -19.88 9.64 -3.90
CA ILE A 504 -19.07 9.54 -5.11
C ILE A 504 -17.63 9.38 -4.65
N LEU A 505 -16.98 8.30 -5.08
CA LEU A 505 -15.57 8.05 -4.78
C LEU A 505 -14.72 8.99 -5.66
N VAL A 506 -13.71 9.63 -5.11
CA VAL A 506 -12.71 10.39 -5.85
C VAL A 506 -11.37 9.67 -5.71
N LEU A 507 -10.76 9.29 -6.83
CA LEU A 507 -9.43 8.69 -6.87
C LEU A 507 -8.49 9.58 -7.69
N GLY A 508 -7.32 9.92 -7.15
CA GLY A 508 -6.25 10.61 -7.86
C GLY A 508 -5.08 9.69 -8.16
N ASN A 509 -4.41 9.91 -9.29
CA ASN A 509 -3.07 9.37 -9.56
C ASN A 509 -2.28 10.33 -10.48
N ASN A 510 -1.13 9.91 -11.01
CA ASN A 510 -0.29 10.73 -11.91
C ASN A 510 -1.04 11.21 -13.19
N THR A 511 -2.22 10.68 -13.52
CA THR A 511 -3.08 11.13 -14.65
C THR A 511 -4.16 12.14 -14.25
N GLY A 512 -4.21 12.54 -12.97
CA GLY A 512 -5.21 13.45 -12.41
C GLY A 512 -6.29 12.75 -11.57
N LEU A 513 -7.29 13.53 -11.17
CA LEU A 513 -8.43 13.10 -10.33
C LEU A 513 -9.58 12.53 -11.17
N ARG A 514 -10.23 11.48 -10.67
CA ARG A 514 -11.42 10.85 -11.28
C ARG A 514 -12.53 10.68 -10.25
N SER A 515 -13.70 11.26 -10.53
CA SER A 515 -14.93 11.04 -9.77
C SER A 515 -15.66 9.80 -10.31
N ILE A 516 -15.89 8.81 -9.45
CA ILE A 516 -16.42 7.49 -9.78
C ILE A 516 -17.75 7.29 -9.04
N ILE A 517 -18.82 7.12 -9.81
CA ILE A 517 -20.15 6.79 -9.29
C ILE A 517 -20.18 5.29 -8.97
N HIS A 518 -20.91 4.90 -7.91
CA HIS A 518 -21.09 3.49 -7.56
C HIS A 518 -21.68 2.70 -8.75
N TYR A 519 -21.15 1.49 -8.97
CA TYR A 519 -21.74 0.49 -9.84
C TYR A 519 -22.96 -0.15 -9.16
N GLU A 520 -22.84 -0.43 -7.86
CA GLU A 520 -23.87 -1.08 -7.06
C GLU A 520 -23.95 -0.43 -5.67
N SER A 521 -25.16 -0.36 -5.11
CA SER A 521 -25.41 0.03 -3.72
C SER A 521 -26.34 -0.98 -3.06
N ARG A 522 -25.99 -1.47 -1.86
CA ARG A 522 -26.77 -2.43 -1.07
C ARG A 522 -26.94 -1.92 0.37
N ASN A 523 -28.10 -2.15 0.96
CA ASN A 523 -28.28 -1.99 2.40
C ASN A 523 -27.56 -3.14 3.14
N LEU A 524 -27.00 -2.85 4.31
CA LEU A 524 -26.44 -3.81 5.25
C LEU A 524 -27.27 -3.81 6.56
N THR A 525 -26.72 -4.39 7.61
CA THR A 525 -27.17 -4.28 9.01
C THR A 525 -27.11 -2.85 9.56
N SER A 526 -27.89 -2.58 10.61
CA SER A 526 -27.75 -1.40 11.50
C SER A 526 -27.69 -0.03 10.80
N ASN A 527 -28.52 0.17 9.77
CA ASN A 527 -28.62 1.39 8.95
C ASN A 527 -27.34 1.75 8.16
N TRP A 528 -26.40 0.82 8.02
CA TRP A 528 -25.25 0.96 7.12
C TRP A 528 -25.62 0.55 5.68
N LYS A 529 -24.93 1.13 4.71
CA LYS A 529 -25.06 0.86 3.28
C LYS A 529 -23.67 0.65 2.67
N LYS A 530 -23.55 -0.25 1.70
CA LYS A 530 -22.32 -0.55 0.96
C LYS A 530 -22.46 -0.11 -0.48
N CYS A 531 -21.63 0.83 -0.91
CA CYS A 531 -21.41 1.12 -2.32
C CYS A 531 -20.19 0.34 -2.83
N VAL A 532 -20.28 -0.17 -4.06
CA VAL A 532 -19.18 -0.83 -4.79
C VAL A 532 -18.90 -0.02 -6.06
N TYR A 533 -17.63 0.26 -6.32
CA TYR A 533 -17.15 1.06 -7.43
C TYR A 533 -16.23 0.21 -8.31
N LEU A 534 -16.53 0.14 -9.60
CA LEU A 534 -15.69 -0.50 -10.59
C LEU A 534 -14.82 0.56 -11.27
N THR A 535 -13.50 0.37 -11.26
CA THR A 535 -12.56 1.30 -11.89
C THR A 535 -11.84 0.64 -13.07
N ASN A 536 -11.09 1.43 -13.84
CA ASN A 536 -10.02 0.98 -14.72
C ASN A 536 -8.66 1.54 -14.29
N MET A 537 -8.51 1.83 -12.99
CA MET A 537 -7.28 2.33 -12.38
C MET A 537 -6.54 1.15 -11.75
N LYS A 538 -5.24 1.08 -11.96
CA LYS A 538 -4.34 0.14 -11.26
C LYS A 538 -3.55 0.81 -10.15
N THR A 539 -3.23 2.09 -10.36
CA THR A 539 -2.51 2.95 -9.41
C THR A 539 -3.40 4.06 -8.87
N VAL A 540 -3.29 4.32 -7.58
CA VAL A 540 -3.92 5.42 -6.84
C VAL A 540 -2.84 6.08 -5.96
N ASN A 541 -2.85 7.41 -5.90
CA ASN A 541 -2.01 8.21 -5.00
C ASN A 541 -2.84 9.00 -3.97
N GLU A 542 -4.15 9.16 -4.24
CA GLU A 542 -5.07 9.98 -3.44
C GLU A 542 -6.46 9.34 -3.39
N ILE A 543 -7.08 9.32 -2.21
CA ILE A 543 -8.46 8.87 -1.98
C ILE A 543 -9.26 10.01 -1.35
N GLY A 544 -10.43 10.30 -1.91
CA GLY A 544 -11.41 11.22 -1.36
C GLY A 544 -12.86 10.85 -1.66
N VAL A 545 -13.80 11.64 -1.15
CA VAL A 545 -15.26 11.43 -1.31
C VAL A 545 -15.97 12.75 -1.59
N SER A 546 -16.90 12.75 -2.55
CA SER A 546 -17.76 13.90 -2.87
C SER A 546 -19.25 13.52 -2.89
N PHE A 547 -20.13 14.53 -2.89
CA PHE A 547 -21.58 14.36 -2.88
C PHE A 547 -22.27 15.40 -3.76
N VAL A 548 -23.38 15.02 -4.40
CA VAL A 548 -24.16 15.88 -5.32
C VAL A 548 -25.01 16.93 -4.59
N ARG A 549 -25.07 16.87 -3.24
CA ARG A 549 -25.82 17.79 -2.39
C ARG A 549 -25.21 17.88 -0.99
N SER A 550 -25.51 18.97 -0.29
CA SER A 550 -25.17 19.15 1.11
C SER A 550 -25.76 18.01 1.95
N ASN A 551 -24.96 17.44 2.84
CA ASN A 551 -25.31 16.28 3.65
C ASN A 551 -24.41 16.14 4.89
N VAL A 552 -24.81 15.24 5.80
CA VAL A 552 -23.93 14.65 6.81
C VAL A 552 -23.88 13.14 6.55
N CYS A 553 -22.68 12.59 6.41
CA CYS A 553 -22.46 11.20 5.99
C CYS A 553 -21.35 10.56 6.83
N TYR A 554 -21.64 9.46 7.50
CA TYR A 554 -20.69 8.73 8.32
C TYR A 554 -20.06 7.62 7.46
N LEU A 555 -18.74 7.63 7.28
CA LEU A 555 -17.97 6.58 6.61
C LEU A 555 -17.45 5.60 7.66
N GLY A 556 -17.94 4.36 7.61
CA GLY A 556 -17.53 3.28 8.52
C GLY A 556 -16.42 2.41 7.96
N GLN A 557 -16.22 2.40 6.63
CA GLN A 557 -15.15 1.65 6.00
C GLN A 557 -14.84 2.16 4.57
N ILE A 558 -13.56 2.16 4.20
CA ILE A 558 -13.10 2.22 2.80
C ILE A 558 -12.18 1.02 2.56
N ILE A 559 -12.38 0.35 1.41
CA ILE A 559 -11.51 -0.74 0.93
C ILE A 559 -11.18 -0.49 -0.54
N LEU A 560 -9.92 -0.60 -0.92
CA LEU A 560 -9.49 -0.75 -2.32
C LEU A 560 -8.83 -2.14 -2.44
N GLU A 561 -9.36 -2.99 -3.32
CA GLU A 561 -8.86 -4.35 -3.55
C GLU A 561 -8.69 -4.66 -5.04
N GLN A 562 -7.77 -5.59 -5.36
CA GLN A 562 -7.60 -6.09 -6.72
C GLN A 562 -8.87 -6.79 -7.21
N LYS A 563 -9.32 -6.48 -8.43
CA LYS A 563 -10.43 -7.17 -9.09
C LYS A 563 -10.14 -8.66 -9.31
N ARG A 564 -10.59 -9.51 -8.37
CA ARG A 564 -10.45 -10.96 -8.45
C ARG A 564 -11.13 -11.50 -9.72
N ARG A 565 -10.34 -12.10 -10.63
CA ARG A 565 -10.90 -13.02 -11.64
C ARG A 565 -11.35 -14.28 -10.89
N HIS A 566 -12.61 -14.69 -11.08
CA HIS A 566 -13.13 -15.88 -10.39
C HIS A 566 -12.33 -17.12 -10.79
N LEU A 567 -11.67 -17.75 -9.82
CA LEU A 567 -10.75 -18.86 -10.05
C LEU A 567 -11.49 -20.21 -10.16
N ASN A 568 -12.60 -20.23 -10.91
CA ASN A 568 -13.54 -21.34 -11.07
C ASN A 568 -12.85 -22.68 -11.31
N GLY A 569 -11.79 -22.69 -12.13
CA GLY A 569 -11.01 -23.89 -12.44
C GLY A 569 -10.36 -24.56 -11.23
N VAL A 570 -9.90 -23.81 -10.22
CA VAL A 570 -9.39 -24.42 -8.96
C VAL A 570 -10.55 -25.02 -8.16
N VAL A 571 -11.68 -24.32 -8.07
CA VAL A 571 -12.86 -24.80 -7.33
C VAL A 571 -13.42 -26.09 -7.98
N LEU A 572 -13.42 -26.16 -9.31
CA LEU A 572 -13.74 -27.36 -10.09
C LEU A 572 -12.76 -28.51 -9.84
N VAL A 573 -11.44 -28.25 -9.79
CA VAL A 573 -10.44 -29.26 -9.40
C VAL A 573 -10.72 -29.80 -8.00
N VAL A 574 -10.99 -28.91 -7.02
CA VAL A 574 -11.27 -29.31 -5.63
C VAL A 574 -12.53 -30.19 -5.54
N PHE A 575 -13.66 -29.78 -6.13
CA PHE A 575 -14.86 -30.62 -6.13
C PHE A 575 -14.69 -31.90 -6.96
N GLY A 576 -13.91 -31.87 -8.05
CA GLY A 576 -13.52 -33.06 -8.81
C GLY A 576 -12.74 -34.09 -7.97
N ILE A 577 -11.84 -33.62 -7.10
CA ILE A 577 -11.11 -34.47 -6.14
C ILE A 577 -12.05 -34.98 -5.04
N LEU A 578 -12.92 -34.14 -4.47
CA LEU A 578 -13.88 -34.58 -3.43
C LEU A 578 -14.85 -35.65 -3.95
N VAL A 579 -15.32 -35.51 -5.19
CA VAL A 579 -16.18 -36.49 -5.89
C VAL A 579 -15.46 -37.83 -6.12
N LEU A 580 -14.15 -37.82 -6.32
CA LEU A 580 -13.31 -39.04 -6.37
C LEU A 580 -13.09 -39.65 -4.98
N VAL A 581 -12.69 -38.84 -3.99
CA VAL A 581 -12.34 -39.29 -2.63
C VAL A 581 -13.54 -39.86 -1.87
N HIS A 582 -14.73 -39.25 -2.01
CA HIS A 582 -15.95 -39.73 -1.37
C HIS A 582 -16.73 -40.79 -2.18
N GLY A 583 -16.15 -41.35 -3.25
CA GLY A 583 -16.72 -42.49 -3.98
C GLY A 583 -18.09 -42.22 -4.62
N ALA A 584 -18.39 -40.96 -4.96
CA ALA A 584 -19.66 -40.58 -5.56
C ALA A 584 -19.89 -41.26 -6.92
N ALA A 585 -21.15 -41.49 -7.28
CA ALA A 585 -21.51 -42.16 -8.53
C ALA A 585 -20.87 -41.44 -9.73
N LEU A 586 -20.31 -42.22 -10.66
CA LEU A 586 -19.57 -41.71 -11.83
C LEU A 586 -18.32 -40.85 -11.53
N GLY A 587 -17.93 -40.64 -10.27
CA GLY A 587 -16.77 -39.82 -9.89
C GLY A 587 -15.46 -40.30 -10.52
N GLY A 588 -15.28 -41.61 -10.64
CA GLY A 588 -14.15 -42.25 -11.34
C GLY A 588 -13.99 -41.91 -12.82
N SER A 589 -14.92 -41.15 -13.42
CA SER A 589 -14.74 -40.53 -14.75
C SER A 589 -13.71 -39.38 -14.75
N GLY A 590 -13.41 -38.79 -13.58
CA GLY A 590 -12.55 -37.63 -13.45
C GLY A 590 -13.09 -36.35 -14.12
N ALA A 591 -14.38 -36.31 -14.49
CA ALA A 591 -14.95 -35.22 -15.31
C ALA A 591 -14.75 -33.83 -14.69
N GLY A 592 -14.91 -33.69 -13.37
CA GLY A 592 -14.66 -32.43 -12.65
C GLY A 592 -13.20 -32.01 -12.64
N LEU A 593 -12.27 -32.96 -12.55
CA LEU A 593 -10.83 -32.70 -12.62
C LEU A 593 -10.46 -32.17 -14.02
N TRP A 594 -10.95 -32.82 -15.08
CA TRP A 594 -10.72 -32.38 -16.46
C TRP A 594 -11.37 -31.03 -16.77
N ALA A 595 -12.58 -30.77 -16.30
CA ALA A 595 -13.24 -29.46 -16.43
C ALA A 595 -12.45 -28.35 -15.71
N GLY A 596 -11.96 -28.62 -14.49
CA GLY A 596 -11.13 -27.68 -13.74
C GLY A 596 -9.81 -27.38 -14.44
N VAL A 597 -9.08 -28.40 -14.90
CA VAL A 597 -7.84 -28.22 -15.69
C VAL A 597 -8.12 -27.47 -17.00
N GLY A 598 -9.21 -27.77 -17.70
CA GLY A 598 -9.63 -27.07 -18.92
C GLY A 598 -9.92 -25.58 -18.67
N ALA A 599 -10.65 -25.26 -17.61
CA ALA A 599 -10.95 -23.89 -17.20
C ALA A 599 -9.68 -23.12 -16.76
N LEU A 600 -8.73 -23.77 -16.08
CA LEU A 600 -7.43 -23.19 -15.74
C LEU A 600 -6.60 -22.87 -16.99
N ALA A 601 -6.54 -23.80 -17.96
CA ALA A 601 -5.85 -23.59 -19.23
C ALA A 601 -6.49 -22.46 -20.06
N ALA A 602 -7.82 -22.42 -20.13
CA ALA A 602 -8.56 -21.35 -20.82
C ALA A 602 -8.35 -19.98 -20.15
N GLY A 603 -8.36 -19.94 -18.81
CA GLY A 603 -8.08 -18.73 -18.03
C GLY A 603 -6.65 -18.22 -18.19
N ALA A 604 -5.65 -19.11 -18.13
CA ALA A 604 -4.25 -18.78 -18.36
C ALA A 604 -4.01 -18.25 -19.78
N LEU A 605 -4.56 -18.91 -20.80
CA LEU A 605 -4.51 -18.42 -22.19
C LEU A 605 -5.25 -17.07 -22.36
N GLY A 606 -6.30 -16.81 -21.58
CA GLY A 606 -6.97 -15.51 -21.53
C GLY A 606 -6.11 -14.40 -20.90
N VAL A 607 -5.36 -14.72 -19.84
CA VAL A 607 -4.36 -13.80 -19.27
C VAL A 607 -3.24 -13.52 -20.28
N VAL A 608 -2.65 -14.57 -20.88
CA VAL A 608 -1.59 -14.43 -21.90
C VAL A 608 -2.09 -13.65 -23.12
N ALA A 609 -3.31 -13.90 -23.61
CA ALA A 609 -3.89 -13.11 -24.70
C ALA A 609 -4.11 -11.63 -24.31
N THR A 610 -4.50 -11.35 -23.06
CA THR A 610 -4.64 -9.97 -22.55
C THR A 610 -3.28 -9.26 -22.50
N LEU A 611 -2.25 -9.91 -21.94
CA LEU A 611 -0.89 -9.37 -21.86
C LEU A 611 -0.24 -9.21 -23.24
N ALA A 612 -0.48 -10.16 -24.16
CA ALA A 612 -0.05 -10.04 -25.55
C ALA A 612 -0.69 -8.83 -26.25
N THR A 613 -1.92 -8.42 -25.90
CA THR A 613 -2.53 -7.22 -26.48
C THR A 613 -1.97 -5.89 -25.97
N SER A 614 -1.16 -5.85 -24.90
CA SER A 614 -0.43 -4.63 -24.50
C SER A 614 0.96 -4.50 -25.15
N SER A 615 1.44 -5.53 -25.86
CA SER A 615 2.68 -5.46 -26.66
C SER A 615 2.35 -5.43 -28.15
N SER A 616 2.98 -4.54 -28.92
CA SER A 616 2.57 -4.32 -30.31
C SER A 616 3.06 -5.41 -31.27
N LYS A 617 2.12 -5.98 -32.06
CA LYS A 617 2.28 -6.89 -33.21
C LYS A 617 2.39 -8.40 -32.91
N THR A 618 1.25 -9.09 -32.79
CA THR A 618 0.88 -10.36 -33.50
C THR A 618 -0.49 -10.88 -33.01
N ASN A 619 -1.55 -10.10 -33.24
CA ASN A 619 -2.72 -10.09 -32.35
C ASN A 619 -3.81 -11.17 -32.60
N SER A 620 -3.59 -12.17 -33.46
CA SER A 620 -4.59 -13.21 -33.76
C SER A 620 -4.39 -14.51 -32.99
N SER A 621 -3.17 -15.07 -32.98
CA SER A 621 -2.90 -16.45 -32.55
C SER A 621 -3.30 -16.73 -31.10
N PHE A 622 -2.90 -15.88 -30.14
CA PHE A 622 -3.24 -16.06 -28.72
C PHE A 622 -4.73 -15.89 -28.43
N SER A 623 -5.40 -14.96 -29.12
CA SER A 623 -6.85 -14.78 -29.02
C SER A 623 -7.62 -15.98 -29.60
N THR A 624 -7.16 -16.56 -30.70
CA THR A 624 -7.69 -17.81 -31.26
C THR A 624 -7.44 -19.00 -30.34
N ALA A 625 -6.26 -19.10 -29.72
CA ALA A 625 -5.95 -20.14 -28.74
C ALA A 625 -6.84 -20.03 -27.48
N HIS A 626 -7.10 -18.81 -26.99
CA HIS A 626 -8.01 -18.58 -25.87
C HIS A 626 -9.47 -18.91 -26.22
N LEU A 627 -9.95 -18.58 -27.43
CA LEU A 627 -11.28 -19.00 -27.90
C LEU A 627 -11.37 -20.53 -28.01
N ALA A 628 -10.37 -21.19 -28.60
CA ALA A 628 -10.33 -22.65 -28.71
C ALA A 628 -10.32 -23.34 -27.33
N ALA A 629 -9.51 -22.84 -26.39
CA ALA A 629 -9.49 -23.33 -25.02
C ALA A 629 -10.80 -23.07 -24.27
N SER A 630 -11.46 -21.93 -24.50
CA SER A 630 -12.80 -21.64 -23.93
C SER A 630 -13.88 -22.58 -24.48
N LEU A 631 -13.82 -22.96 -25.76
CA LEU A 631 -14.72 -23.97 -26.34
C LEU A 631 -14.48 -25.37 -25.76
N VAL A 632 -13.21 -25.73 -25.50
CA VAL A 632 -12.87 -26.99 -24.81
C VAL A 632 -13.32 -26.96 -23.35
N ALA A 633 -13.09 -25.87 -22.61
CA ALA A 633 -13.55 -25.69 -21.24
C ALA A 633 -15.08 -25.72 -21.13
N LEU A 634 -15.80 -25.12 -22.08
CA LEU A 634 -17.26 -25.22 -22.21
C LEU A 634 -17.72 -26.69 -22.39
N ALA A 635 -17.08 -27.44 -23.29
CA ALA A 635 -17.43 -28.84 -23.54
C ALA A 635 -17.14 -29.74 -22.31
N LEU A 636 -15.98 -29.56 -21.67
CA LEU A 636 -15.60 -30.30 -20.47
C LEU A 636 -16.51 -29.96 -19.27
N SER A 637 -16.84 -28.68 -19.08
CA SER A 637 -17.78 -28.24 -18.02
C SER A 637 -19.21 -28.74 -18.27
N ASN A 638 -19.61 -28.91 -19.54
CA ASN A 638 -20.89 -29.55 -19.86
C ASN A 638 -20.90 -31.02 -19.46
N MET A 639 -19.82 -31.76 -19.75
CA MET A 639 -19.69 -33.15 -19.30
C MET A 639 -19.62 -33.27 -17.77
N ALA A 640 -18.91 -32.35 -17.08
CA ALA A 640 -18.88 -32.30 -15.62
C ALA A 640 -20.26 -32.00 -15.02
N ALA A 641 -21.03 -31.06 -15.58
CA ALA A 641 -22.39 -30.77 -15.13
C ALA A 641 -23.34 -31.98 -15.35
N ILE A 642 -23.29 -32.62 -16.51
CA ILE A 642 -24.13 -33.80 -16.82
C ILE A 642 -23.75 -34.99 -15.93
N THR A 643 -22.46 -35.26 -15.73
CA THR A 643 -22.01 -36.37 -14.87
C THR A 643 -22.33 -36.09 -13.41
N ALA A 644 -22.14 -34.87 -12.90
CA ALA A 644 -22.51 -34.49 -11.53
C ALA A 644 -24.03 -34.55 -11.31
N LEU A 645 -24.85 -34.10 -12.25
CA LEU A 645 -26.31 -34.24 -12.17
C LEU A 645 -26.74 -35.72 -12.16
N THR A 646 -26.12 -36.54 -13.00
CA THR A 646 -26.38 -37.99 -13.04
C THR A 646 -25.88 -38.69 -11.76
N ALA A 647 -24.79 -38.20 -11.16
CA ALA A 647 -24.29 -38.66 -9.87
C ALA A 647 -25.30 -38.38 -8.76
N ILE A 648 -25.79 -37.14 -8.65
CA ILE A 648 -26.80 -36.74 -7.65
C ILE A 648 -28.06 -37.59 -7.78
N VAL A 649 -28.58 -37.79 -9.00
CA VAL A 649 -29.78 -38.63 -9.23
C VAL A 649 -29.53 -40.10 -8.86
N ARG A 650 -28.33 -40.63 -9.07
CA ARG A 650 -27.98 -42.02 -8.74
C ARG A 650 -27.66 -42.23 -7.26
N ASP A 651 -27.01 -41.27 -6.62
CA ASP A 651 -26.66 -41.33 -5.19
C ASP A 651 -27.86 -41.02 -4.30
N SER A 652 -28.79 -40.13 -4.71
CA SER A 652 -30.08 -39.96 -4.03
C SER A 652 -31.04 -41.16 -4.19
N GLN A 653 -30.74 -42.09 -5.10
CA GLN A 653 -31.45 -43.37 -5.26
C GLN A 653 -30.73 -44.56 -4.61
N ARG A 654 -29.53 -44.36 -4.04
CA ARG A 654 -28.87 -45.39 -3.22
C ARG A 654 -29.57 -45.46 -1.86
N THR A 655 -30.31 -46.53 -1.63
CA THR A 655 -30.66 -46.95 -0.26
C THR A 655 -29.37 -47.19 0.52
N PRO A 656 -29.25 -46.72 1.77
CA PRO A 656 -28.05 -46.98 2.57
C PRO A 656 -27.97 -48.47 2.88
N GLU A 657 -26.92 -49.14 2.38
CA GLU A 657 -26.61 -50.53 2.75
C GLU A 657 -26.10 -50.56 4.19
N MET A 658 -27.04 -50.76 5.13
CA MET A 658 -26.73 -50.98 6.54
C MET A 658 -25.96 -52.31 6.69
N THR A 659 -24.64 -52.20 6.62
CA THR A 659 -23.72 -53.34 6.56
C THR A 659 -23.54 -53.92 7.96
N LEU A 660 -24.53 -54.71 8.38
CA LEU A 660 -24.65 -55.28 9.73
C LEU A 660 -23.59 -56.36 10.01
N LEU A 661 -22.34 -55.95 10.24
CA LEU A 661 -21.29 -56.82 10.77
C LEU A 661 -21.52 -57.06 12.26
N THR A 662 -22.30 -58.08 12.59
CA THR A 662 -22.55 -58.51 13.97
C THR A 662 -21.28 -59.04 14.64
N VAL A 663 -20.69 -58.23 15.52
CA VAL A 663 -19.73 -58.69 16.54
C VAL A 663 -20.45 -58.61 17.90
N PRO A 664 -20.50 -59.70 18.70
CA PRO A 664 -21.25 -59.69 19.95
C PRO A 664 -20.39 -59.28 21.16
N GLY A 665 -20.86 -58.31 21.95
CA GLY A 665 -20.43 -58.15 23.34
C GLY A 665 -19.99 -56.74 23.76
N GLU A 666 -20.86 -56.11 24.55
CA GLU A 666 -20.56 -55.11 25.60
C GLU A 666 -20.17 -53.66 25.19
N ASP A 667 -20.76 -52.73 25.95
CA ASP A 667 -20.60 -51.27 26.04
C ASP A 667 -20.71 -50.38 24.77
N ASN A 668 -21.87 -49.70 24.67
CA ASN A 668 -22.22 -48.76 23.60
C ASN A 668 -21.67 -47.34 23.80
N GLU A 669 -20.79 -46.89 22.91
CA GLU A 669 -20.83 -45.50 22.40
C GLU A 669 -20.49 -45.49 20.89
N VAL A 670 -21.45 -45.95 20.08
CA VAL A 670 -21.26 -46.14 18.63
C VAL A 670 -21.32 -44.80 17.89
N THR A 671 -20.18 -44.35 17.36
CA THR A 671 -20.08 -43.15 16.51
C THR A 671 -20.45 -43.47 15.05
N GLU A 672 -21.74 -43.62 14.77
CA GLU A 672 -22.24 -43.88 13.41
C GLU A 672 -22.72 -42.61 12.64
N MET A 673 -22.71 -42.71 11.31
CA MET A 673 -23.27 -41.77 10.33
C MET A 673 -22.64 -40.37 10.17
N GLU A 674 -21.50 -40.27 9.49
CA GLU A 674 -21.13 -39.04 8.75
C GLU A 674 -20.83 -39.27 7.24
N GLY A 675 -20.53 -40.50 6.82
CA GLY A 675 -20.16 -40.80 5.42
C GLY A 675 -21.28 -40.66 4.36
N SER A 676 -22.55 -40.64 4.76
CA SER A 676 -23.69 -40.77 3.82
C SER A 676 -23.99 -39.53 2.97
N TRP A 677 -23.58 -38.34 3.40
CA TRP A 677 -23.92 -37.08 2.72
C TRP A 677 -22.74 -36.46 1.95
N ALA A 678 -21.50 -36.85 2.25
CA ALA A 678 -20.29 -36.24 1.68
C ALA A 678 -20.20 -36.40 0.14
N SER A 679 -20.53 -37.58 -0.37
CA SER A 679 -20.57 -37.89 -1.82
C SER A 679 -21.60 -37.03 -2.58
N LEU A 680 -22.79 -36.88 -2.00
CA LEU A 680 -23.88 -36.10 -2.58
C LEU A 680 -23.59 -34.58 -2.51
N LEU A 681 -23.06 -34.08 -1.39
CA LEU A 681 -22.64 -32.69 -1.25
C LEU A 681 -21.48 -32.33 -2.19
N ALA A 682 -20.47 -33.21 -2.34
CA ALA A 682 -19.40 -33.03 -3.31
C ALA A 682 -19.93 -32.97 -4.75
N SER A 683 -20.91 -33.81 -5.09
CA SER A 683 -21.54 -33.83 -6.42
C SER A 683 -22.40 -32.58 -6.67
N VAL A 684 -23.13 -32.08 -5.67
CA VAL A 684 -23.85 -30.79 -5.74
C VAL A 684 -22.88 -29.62 -5.93
N GLY A 685 -21.77 -29.59 -5.19
CA GLY A 685 -20.71 -28.58 -5.36
C GLY A 685 -20.08 -28.61 -6.75
N LEU A 686 -19.82 -29.81 -7.29
CA LEU A 686 -19.32 -29.98 -8.66
C LEU A 686 -20.35 -29.51 -9.70
N LEU A 687 -21.64 -29.80 -9.52
CA LEU A 687 -22.69 -29.34 -10.43
C LEU A 687 -22.78 -27.81 -10.46
N VAL A 688 -22.85 -27.15 -9.30
CA VAL A 688 -22.96 -25.68 -9.21
C VAL A 688 -21.75 -24.99 -9.83
N THR A 689 -20.54 -25.48 -9.55
CA THR A 689 -19.30 -24.92 -10.12
C THR A 689 -19.17 -25.17 -11.62
N SER A 690 -19.62 -26.33 -12.12
CA SER A 690 -19.65 -26.63 -13.56
C SER A 690 -20.64 -25.72 -14.30
N VAL A 691 -21.81 -25.45 -13.72
CA VAL A 691 -22.79 -24.51 -14.29
C VAL A 691 -22.28 -23.07 -14.28
N ALA A 692 -21.59 -22.64 -13.21
CA ALA A 692 -20.95 -21.33 -13.17
C ALA A 692 -19.88 -21.17 -14.27
N GLU A 693 -19.06 -22.20 -14.50
CA GLU A 693 -18.03 -22.15 -15.55
C GLU A 693 -18.61 -22.29 -16.97
N LEU A 694 -19.68 -23.05 -17.16
CA LEU A 694 -20.42 -23.07 -18.43
C LEU A 694 -20.85 -21.66 -18.87
N LEU A 695 -21.32 -20.83 -17.92
CA LEU A 695 -21.71 -19.45 -18.19
C LEU A 695 -20.49 -18.55 -18.50
N VAL A 696 -19.38 -18.72 -17.79
CA VAL A 696 -18.14 -17.93 -18.01
C VAL A 696 -17.46 -18.29 -19.33
N SER A 697 -17.21 -19.58 -19.59
CA SER A 697 -16.65 -20.06 -20.86
C SER A 697 -17.59 -19.77 -22.03
N GLY A 698 -18.91 -19.86 -21.85
CA GLY A 698 -19.92 -19.50 -22.85
C GLY A 698 -19.90 -18.01 -23.21
N TYR A 699 -19.84 -17.14 -22.20
CA TYR A 699 -19.71 -15.68 -22.39
C TYR A 699 -18.39 -15.31 -23.09
N SER A 700 -17.28 -15.96 -22.72
CA SER A 700 -15.99 -15.81 -23.40
C SER A 700 -16.09 -16.18 -24.88
N CYS A 701 -16.72 -17.33 -25.20
CA CYS A 701 -16.95 -17.73 -26.59
C CYS A 701 -17.81 -16.71 -27.36
N LEU A 702 -18.92 -16.26 -26.78
CA LEU A 702 -19.83 -15.28 -27.41
C LEU A 702 -19.17 -13.91 -27.64
N THR A 703 -18.26 -13.47 -26.77
CA THR A 703 -17.59 -12.16 -26.88
C THR A 703 -16.31 -12.18 -27.71
N LEU A 704 -15.66 -13.34 -27.88
CA LEU A 704 -14.47 -13.52 -28.73
C LEU A 704 -14.82 -13.88 -30.18
N THR A 705 -15.87 -14.69 -30.40
CA THR A 705 -16.28 -15.15 -31.74
C THR A 705 -16.47 -14.01 -32.76
N PRO A 706 -17.23 -12.93 -32.50
CA PRO A 706 -17.42 -11.83 -33.47
C PRO A 706 -16.18 -10.92 -33.61
N LYS A 707 -15.15 -11.08 -32.76
CA LYS A 707 -13.86 -10.36 -32.88
C LYS A 707 -12.86 -11.12 -33.77
N LEU A 708 -12.99 -12.44 -33.86
CA LEU A 708 -12.07 -13.33 -34.59
C LEU A 708 -12.66 -13.88 -35.89
N CYS A 709 -13.97 -14.11 -35.95
CA CYS A 709 -14.67 -14.57 -37.15
C CYS A 709 -15.22 -13.38 -37.95
N GLY A 710 -14.57 -13.03 -39.06
CA GLY A 710 -15.00 -11.92 -39.94
C GLY A 710 -16.42 -12.09 -40.50
N CYS A 711 -16.92 -13.34 -40.60
CA CYS A 711 -18.27 -13.64 -41.08
C CYS A 711 -19.39 -13.30 -40.06
N LEU A 712 -19.04 -13.09 -38.79
CA LEU A 712 -19.98 -12.80 -37.69
C LEU A 712 -19.83 -11.36 -37.15
N ARG A 713 -19.09 -10.50 -37.86
CA ARG A 713 -18.91 -9.10 -37.51
C ARG A 713 -20.20 -8.33 -37.81
N ALA A 714 -20.92 -7.91 -36.77
CA ALA A 714 -22.13 -7.11 -36.91
C ALA A 714 -21.85 -5.83 -37.73
N SER A 715 -22.62 -5.64 -38.81
CA SER A 715 -22.52 -4.47 -39.67
C SER A 715 -23.26 -3.29 -39.05
N ASN A 716 -22.61 -2.57 -38.14
CA ASN A 716 -23.13 -1.30 -37.65
C ASN A 716 -23.26 -0.32 -38.84
N VAL A 717 -24.49 0.10 -39.10
CA VAL A 717 -24.82 1.10 -40.11
C VAL A 717 -24.63 2.48 -39.48
N ASP A 718 -23.80 3.34 -40.09
CA ASP A 718 -24.10 4.76 -40.34
C ASP A 718 -22.88 5.49 -40.93
N ASN A 719 -22.89 5.72 -42.26
CA ASN A 719 -22.58 7.02 -42.92
C ASN A 719 -22.58 6.92 -44.47
N VAL A 720 -23.79 7.01 -45.04
CA VAL A 720 -24.21 7.85 -46.19
C VAL A 720 -23.44 7.86 -47.54
N THR A 721 -24.22 7.83 -48.64
CA THR A 721 -23.91 8.16 -50.06
C THR A 721 -23.02 7.23 -50.92
N ASN A 722 -23.65 6.15 -51.39
CA ASN A 722 -24.01 5.97 -52.82
C ASN A 722 -22.94 6.14 -53.93
N ASP A 723 -22.35 5.02 -54.37
CA ASP A 723 -22.75 4.42 -55.66
C ASP A 723 -22.49 2.88 -55.64
N GLY A 724 -23.02 2.12 -56.61
CA GLY A 724 -22.74 0.68 -56.80
C GLY A 724 -23.76 -0.28 -56.16
N ARG A 725 -24.91 -0.49 -56.81
CA ARG A 725 -25.98 -1.41 -56.34
C ARG A 725 -25.58 -2.90 -56.32
N LEU A 726 -25.89 -3.56 -55.20
CA LEU A 726 -26.39 -4.94 -55.06
C LEU A 726 -25.64 -6.10 -55.76
N LYS A 727 -24.95 -6.94 -54.97
CA LYS A 727 -24.65 -8.34 -55.35
C LYS A 727 -24.91 -9.43 -54.28
N THR A 728 -25.04 -9.07 -53.00
CA THR A 728 -25.18 -10.06 -51.91
C THR A 728 -26.61 -10.60 -51.70
N ARG A 729 -27.63 -10.00 -52.31
CA ARG A 729 -29.04 -10.42 -52.15
C ARG A 729 -29.46 -11.56 -53.10
N ASN A 730 -28.58 -12.02 -53.99
CA ASN A 730 -28.89 -13.04 -54.99
C ASN A 730 -28.73 -14.48 -54.49
N MET A 731 -27.68 -14.85 -53.73
CA MET A 731 -27.38 -16.28 -53.46
C MET A 731 -28.53 -17.04 -52.81
N VAL A 732 -29.19 -16.48 -51.78
CA VAL A 732 -30.30 -17.17 -51.10
C VAL A 732 -31.53 -17.28 -52.01
N HIS A 733 -31.89 -16.21 -52.73
CA HIS A 733 -33.02 -16.25 -53.66
C HIS A 733 -32.76 -17.19 -54.84
N GLN A 734 -31.53 -17.24 -55.34
CA GLN A 734 -31.12 -18.07 -56.46
C GLN A 734 -31.06 -19.56 -56.06
N TRP A 735 -30.71 -19.89 -54.81
CA TRP A 735 -30.80 -21.25 -54.28
C TRP A 735 -32.26 -21.70 -54.10
N VAL A 736 -33.12 -20.85 -53.53
CA VAL A 736 -34.56 -21.15 -53.35
C VAL A 736 -35.29 -21.27 -54.70
N THR A 737 -34.95 -20.46 -55.69
CA THR A 737 -35.51 -20.59 -57.04
C THR A 737 -34.97 -21.83 -57.78
N ALA A 738 -33.73 -22.24 -57.54
CA ALA A 738 -33.11 -23.39 -58.20
C ALA A 738 -33.76 -24.76 -57.85
N GLN A 739 -34.51 -24.86 -56.75
CA GLN A 739 -35.24 -26.10 -56.40
C GLN A 739 -36.51 -26.33 -57.24
N ASN A 740 -36.99 -25.34 -57.99
CA ASN A 740 -38.30 -25.38 -58.67
C ASN A 740 -38.25 -25.70 -60.18
N HIS A 741 -37.12 -26.18 -60.73
CA HIS A 741 -37.01 -26.54 -62.16
C HIS A 741 -36.44 -27.95 -62.37
N VAL A 742 -37.34 -28.93 -62.48
CA VAL A 742 -37.05 -30.27 -63.03
C VAL A 742 -38.01 -30.56 -64.21
N PRO A 743 -37.50 -30.53 -65.45
CA PRO A 743 -38.24 -31.03 -66.61
C PRO A 743 -37.42 -32.05 -67.45
N PRO A 744 -38.07 -32.93 -68.23
CA PRO A 744 -38.99 -33.94 -67.70
C PRO A 744 -38.72 -35.34 -68.28
N LYS A 745 -39.10 -36.41 -67.56
CA LYS A 745 -39.52 -37.66 -68.19
C LYS A 745 -40.40 -38.52 -67.28
N SER A 746 -41.47 -39.02 -67.87
CA SER A 746 -42.57 -39.78 -67.28
C SER A 746 -42.21 -41.14 -66.72
N GLN A 747 -42.90 -41.56 -65.65
CA GLN A 747 -43.69 -42.80 -65.61
C GLN A 747 -44.76 -42.75 -64.49
N PRO A 748 -45.84 -43.56 -64.56
CA PRO A 748 -47.04 -43.37 -63.74
C PRO A 748 -47.02 -44.05 -62.36
N ILE A 749 -47.99 -43.66 -61.54
CA ILE A 749 -48.22 -44.02 -60.14
C ILE A 749 -48.64 -45.50 -59.98
N TYR A 750 -48.18 -46.15 -58.91
CA TYR A 750 -49.00 -47.11 -58.14
C TYR A 750 -48.76 -46.94 -56.63
N VAL A 751 -49.79 -47.18 -55.82
CA VAL A 751 -49.81 -46.97 -54.37
C VAL A 751 -50.01 -48.30 -53.65
N VAL A 752 -49.11 -48.65 -52.72
CA VAL A 752 -49.36 -49.65 -51.66
C VAL A 752 -48.64 -49.21 -50.38
N GLN A 753 -49.34 -49.35 -49.25
CA GLN A 753 -48.84 -49.29 -47.87
C GLN A 753 -49.55 -50.42 -47.08
N PRO A 754 -49.08 -50.81 -45.88
CA PRO A 754 -47.76 -50.65 -45.27
C PRO A 754 -47.18 -52.02 -44.84
N MET A 755 -46.07 -52.03 -44.07
CA MET A 755 -45.92 -52.79 -42.80
C MET A 755 -44.47 -52.73 -42.26
N LEU A 756 -44.34 -52.75 -40.93
CA LEU A 756 -43.12 -53.04 -40.14
C LEU A 756 -43.06 -54.58 -39.86
N PRO A 757 -41.96 -55.21 -39.36
CA PRO A 757 -40.98 -54.67 -38.40
C PRO A 757 -39.51 -55.22 -38.48
N MET A 758 -38.76 -55.02 -37.39
CA MET A 758 -37.59 -55.78 -36.89
C MET A 758 -36.16 -55.54 -37.44
N HIS A 759 -35.26 -55.34 -36.47
CA HIS A 759 -33.80 -55.54 -36.49
C HIS A 759 -33.43 -57.06 -36.59
N PRO A 760 -32.16 -57.53 -36.81
CA PRO A 760 -30.92 -56.93 -36.27
C PRO A 760 -29.56 -57.13 -37.02
N MET A 761 -28.50 -56.55 -36.41
CA MET A 761 -27.15 -57.12 -36.18
C MET A 761 -26.01 -57.16 -37.25
N ILE A 762 -24.79 -57.11 -36.69
CA ILE A 762 -23.50 -57.73 -37.10
C ILE A 762 -22.54 -57.00 -38.09
N GLN A 763 -21.49 -56.42 -37.46
CA GLN A 763 -20.04 -56.45 -37.77
C GLN A 763 -19.38 -55.71 -38.97
N SER A 764 -18.11 -55.37 -38.70
CA SER A 764 -16.99 -54.92 -39.56
C SER A 764 -16.25 -56.16 -40.16
N PRO A 765 -15.00 -56.18 -40.73
CA PRO A 765 -13.95 -55.13 -40.84
C PRO A 765 -13.11 -55.11 -42.16
N TYR A 766 -12.02 -54.31 -42.19
CA TYR A 766 -10.87 -54.32 -43.13
C TYR A 766 -11.11 -53.84 -44.58
N ALA A 767 -10.13 -53.42 -45.42
CA ALA A 767 -8.66 -53.26 -45.27
C ALA A 767 -8.09 -52.08 -46.13
N MET A 768 -6.77 -51.83 -46.08
CA MET A 768 -6.03 -50.85 -46.93
C MET A 768 -5.42 -51.48 -48.21
N ALA A 769 -5.10 -50.67 -49.25
CA ALA A 769 -3.82 -50.70 -50.02
C ALA A 769 -3.77 -49.73 -51.25
N GLY A 770 -2.55 -49.35 -51.69
CA GLY A 770 -2.24 -48.69 -53.00
C GLY A 770 -2.21 -47.14 -52.97
N ALA A 771 -1.17 -46.36 -53.37
CA ALA A 771 -0.01 -46.48 -54.29
C ALA A 771 -0.37 -46.41 -55.80
N SER A 772 0.29 -45.65 -56.71
CA SER A 772 1.46 -44.72 -56.65
C SER A 772 1.59 -43.87 -57.97
N ALA A 773 2.56 -42.93 -58.03
CA ALA A 773 3.39 -42.51 -59.20
C ALA A 773 3.17 -41.18 -60.01
N LYS A 774 4.26 -40.37 -60.05
CA LYS A 774 4.92 -39.62 -61.19
C LYS A 774 4.34 -38.33 -61.85
N PHE A 775 4.99 -37.18 -61.57
CA PHE A 775 5.80 -36.24 -62.43
C PHE A 775 5.79 -36.29 -64.00
N PRO A 776 6.33 -35.29 -64.77
CA PRO A 776 6.72 -33.86 -64.50
C PRO A 776 6.49 -32.79 -65.66
N GLY A 777 6.85 -31.50 -65.42
CA GLY A 777 7.27 -30.48 -66.45
C GLY A 777 6.26 -29.36 -66.83
N GLY A 778 6.62 -28.13 -67.28
CA GLY A 778 7.92 -27.40 -67.35
C GLY A 778 7.90 -26.06 -68.17
N PHE A 779 8.94 -25.20 -68.01
CA PHE A 779 9.37 -24.02 -68.86
C PHE A 779 8.77 -22.58 -68.69
N VAL A 780 9.40 -21.60 -69.38
CA VAL A 780 9.55 -20.11 -69.15
C VAL A 780 9.59 -19.32 -70.52
N PRO A 781 9.71 -17.95 -70.69
CA PRO A 781 10.42 -16.89 -69.91
C PRO A 781 9.89 -15.40 -69.95
N ALA A 782 10.74 -14.43 -69.51
CA ALA A 782 10.76 -12.95 -69.78
C ALA A 782 9.66 -12.04 -69.14
N GLY A 783 9.86 -10.72 -68.88
CA GLY A 783 10.90 -9.74 -69.31
C GLY A 783 11.11 -8.49 -68.37
N PRO A 784 11.79 -7.39 -68.79
CA PRO A 784 12.65 -6.59 -67.86
C PRO A 784 12.71 -5.01 -67.96
N LEU A 785 13.31 -4.35 -66.92
CA LEU A 785 14.22 -3.14 -66.95
C LEU A 785 13.69 -1.68 -67.24
N PRO A 786 14.47 -0.54 -67.08
CA PRO A 786 15.76 -0.22 -66.37
C PRO A 786 15.96 1.24 -65.73
N ILE A 787 17.22 1.55 -65.29
CA ILE A 787 17.98 2.87 -65.19
C ILE A 787 17.95 3.74 -63.89
N ALA A 788 19.15 4.13 -63.36
CA ALA A 788 19.38 5.19 -62.32
C ALA A 788 20.89 5.66 -62.18
N PRO A 789 21.18 6.97 -61.96
CA PRO A 789 22.53 7.52 -61.56
C PRO A 789 22.48 8.72 -60.53
N ALA A 790 23.55 9.40 -60.05
CA ALA A 790 24.95 9.09 -59.62
C ALA A 790 25.68 10.37 -59.05
N TYR A 791 26.80 10.22 -58.28
CA TYR A 791 27.78 11.26 -57.77
C TYR A 791 27.28 12.25 -56.67
N GLY A 792 28.07 12.81 -55.71
CA GLY A 792 29.48 12.63 -55.22
C GLY A 792 30.25 13.97 -54.97
N ALA A 793 31.25 14.18 -54.07
CA ALA A 793 31.76 13.48 -52.85
C ALA A 793 32.94 14.27 -52.15
N VAL A 794 33.19 14.12 -50.82
CA VAL A 794 34.50 14.32 -50.06
C VAL A 794 35.02 15.80 -49.90
N PRO A 795 36.01 16.24 -49.03
CA PRO A 795 36.93 15.62 -48.01
C PRO A 795 36.75 16.04 -46.50
N MET A 796 37.24 15.31 -45.48
CA MET A 796 38.59 15.28 -44.77
C MET A 796 39.01 16.60 -44.06
N LEU A 797 39.70 16.69 -42.90
CA LEU A 797 40.37 15.80 -41.90
C LEU A 797 40.56 16.62 -40.54
N SER A 798 41.32 16.36 -39.45
CA SER A 798 42.32 15.35 -38.98
C SER A 798 42.66 15.46 -37.46
N HIS A 799 42.86 14.29 -36.80
CA HIS A 799 43.81 13.94 -35.70
C HIS A 799 43.81 14.57 -34.27
N ILE A 800 44.30 13.76 -33.31
CA ILE A 800 44.57 13.98 -31.87
C ILE A 800 46.04 13.51 -31.59
N PRO A 801 46.78 14.02 -30.57
CA PRO A 801 47.13 13.11 -29.43
C PRO A 801 47.45 13.75 -28.03
N TYR A 802 47.05 13.03 -26.97
CA TYR A 802 47.71 12.77 -25.66
C TYR A 802 48.37 13.85 -24.72
N ALA A 803 47.89 13.83 -23.46
CA ALA A 803 48.63 13.68 -22.18
C ALA A 803 49.25 14.87 -21.37
N ALA A 804 49.57 14.55 -20.10
CA ALA A 804 50.32 15.29 -19.04
C ALA A 804 49.55 16.14 -17.98
N ARG A 805 50.22 16.43 -16.84
CA ARG A 805 49.68 17.01 -15.58
C ARG A 805 50.69 18.08 -14.98
N PRO A 806 50.47 18.71 -13.80
CA PRO A 806 50.57 20.17 -13.58
C PRO A 806 51.96 20.67 -13.09
N PRO A 807 52.20 21.99 -12.87
CA PRO A 807 51.93 22.58 -11.53
C PRO A 807 51.62 24.12 -11.42
N SER A 808 50.76 24.45 -10.44
CA SER A 808 50.81 25.59 -9.46
C SER A 808 51.15 27.08 -9.78
N GLN A 809 50.35 27.98 -9.15
CA GLN A 809 50.68 29.27 -8.47
C GLN A 809 50.12 30.63 -9.01
N ILE A 810 49.19 31.20 -8.20
CA ILE A 810 49.14 32.57 -7.61
C ILE A 810 49.18 33.83 -8.52
N ILE A 811 48.14 34.68 -8.43
CA ILE A 811 48.20 36.12 -8.06
C ILE A 811 46.77 36.69 -7.75
N ARG A 812 46.68 37.69 -6.87
CA ARG A 812 45.48 38.47 -6.43
C ARG A 812 45.78 39.98 -6.70
N PRO A 813 44.82 40.95 -6.78
CA PRO A 813 43.77 41.17 -5.76
C PRO A 813 42.42 41.85 -6.17
N LYS A 814 41.59 42.08 -5.14
CA LYS A 814 40.44 42.99 -4.88
C LYS A 814 40.24 44.23 -5.83
N HIS A 815 39.07 44.90 -5.96
CA HIS A 815 38.00 45.21 -4.97
C HIS A 815 36.74 45.92 -5.58
N LYS A 816 35.52 45.74 -5.00
CA LYS A 816 34.30 46.64 -5.05
C LYS A 816 33.61 46.84 -6.44
N ARG A 817 32.34 47.24 -6.64
CA ARG A 817 31.07 47.58 -5.89
C ARG A 817 29.89 47.09 -6.80
N HIS A 818 28.68 46.62 -6.44
CA HIS A 818 27.61 46.97 -5.46
C HIS A 818 26.44 47.83 -6.07
N MET A 819 25.20 47.29 -6.05
CA MET A 819 23.87 47.94 -6.27
C MET A 819 23.48 48.31 -7.73
N THR A 820 22.19 48.41 -8.15
CA THR A 820 20.87 48.25 -7.46
C THR A 820 19.76 47.69 -8.37
N VAL A 821 18.66 47.26 -7.74
CA VAL A 821 17.30 46.92 -8.23
C VAL A 821 16.50 48.17 -8.66
N ASP A 822 15.47 48.03 -9.51
CA ASP A 822 14.15 48.71 -9.37
C ASP A 822 13.04 48.04 -10.24
N HIS A 823 11.79 48.52 -10.14
CA HIS A 823 10.55 47.75 -10.40
C HIS A 823 9.53 48.43 -11.39
N GLU A 824 8.26 47.99 -11.39
CA GLU A 824 7.07 48.54 -12.09
C GLU A 824 6.96 48.42 -13.65
N ASP A 825 5.77 48.50 -14.30
CA ASP A 825 4.45 47.86 -14.03
C ASP A 825 3.50 47.92 -15.30
N THR A 826 2.42 47.12 -15.31
CA THR A 826 1.11 47.27 -15.99
C THR A 826 0.88 47.31 -17.54
N MET A 827 -0.01 46.38 -17.97
CA MET A 827 -1.24 46.54 -18.81
C MET A 827 -1.35 46.45 -20.36
N GLU A 828 -2.56 46.00 -20.75
CA GLU A 828 -3.39 46.19 -21.97
C GLU A 828 -2.97 45.65 -23.38
N ARG A 829 -3.38 44.39 -23.64
CA ARG A 829 -4.45 43.98 -24.61
C ARG A 829 -4.39 44.21 -26.15
N LYS A 830 -4.93 43.18 -26.83
CA LYS A 830 -5.71 43.14 -28.11
C LYS A 830 -4.96 43.16 -29.47
N LYS A 831 -5.24 42.10 -30.27
CA LYS A 831 -5.74 42.08 -31.68
C LYS A 831 -4.95 42.85 -32.78
N GLN A 832 -4.90 42.43 -34.06
CA GLN A 832 -5.71 41.45 -34.81
C GLN A 832 -5.04 41.07 -36.15
N THR A 833 -5.19 39.80 -36.60
CA THR A 833 -5.05 39.38 -38.03
C THR A 833 -3.64 39.56 -38.65
N GLU A 834 -3.27 38.96 -39.79
CA GLU A 834 -4.03 38.36 -40.92
C GLU A 834 -3.84 36.84 -41.14
N ARG A 835 -4.62 36.31 -42.10
CA ARG A 835 -4.54 34.94 -42.65
C ARG A 835 -4.02 34.99 -44.10
N LYS A 836 -3.28 33.96 -44.53
CA LYS A 836 -3.20 33.36 -45.90
C LYS A 836 -1.92 32.50 -46.01
N THR A 837 -1.84 31.36 -46.70
CA THR A 837 -2.84 30.31 -47.02
C THR A 837 -2.06 29.02 -47.36
N GLU A 838 -2.77 27.89 -47.51
CA GLU A 838 -2.40 26.75 -48.39
C GLU A 838 -1.03 26.05 -48.19
N SER A 839 -1.08 24.90 -47.52
CA SER A 839 -0.29 23.72 -47.95
C SER A 839 -1.09 22.99 -49.04
N PRO A 840 -0.48 22.12 -49.90
CA PRO A 840 -0.32 20.70 -49.48
C PRO A 840 0.79 19.85 -50.18
N LYS A 841 1.12 18.70 -49.56
CA LYS A 841 1.78 17.48 -50.13
C LYS A 841 3.27 17.59 -50.60
N ARG A 842 4.03 16.50 -50.79
CA ARG A 842 4.15 15.18 -50.08
C ARG A 842 5.36 14.38 -50.64
N MET A 843 6.16 13.73 -49.77
CA MET A 843 6.99 12.51 -49.99
C MET A 843 8.28 12.55 -50.84
N SER A 844 9.21 11.63 -50.45
CA SER A 844 10.20 10.86 -51.25
C SER A 844 11.42 11.58 -51.89
N SER A 845 12.61 10.96 -52.04
CA SER A 845 13.24 9.73 -51.47
C SER A 845 14.69 9.58 -52.01
N ILE A 846 15.39 8.47 -51.66
CA ILE A 846 16.65 7.93 -52.28
C ILE A 846 17.94 8.62 -51.75
N GLY A 847 19.06 7.92 -51.52
CA GLY A 847 19.33 6.48 -51.70
C GLY A 847 20.65 5.98 -51.10
N GLU A 848 20.92 4.70 -51.38
CA GLU A 848 22.03 3.86 -50.89
C GLU A 848 23.38 4.23 -51.58
N ASP A 849 24.56 3.78 -51.13
CA ASP A 849 25.05 2.41 -51.38
C ASP A 849 26.09 1.85 -50.37
N GLN A 850 26.39 0.56 -50.56
CA GLN A 850 27.35 -0.31 -49.85
C GLN A 850 28.84 0.14 -50.05
N VAL A 851 29.89 -0.39 -49.43
CA VAL A 851 30.39 -1.80 -49.41
C VAL A 851 31.48 -1.98 -48.31
N ASP A 852 31.52 -3.17 -47.67
CA ASP A 852 32.64 -3.78 -46.90
C ASP A 852 33.17 -3.09 -45.61
N LEU A 853 33.78 -3.77 -44.61
CA LEU A 853 34.05 -5.22 -44.42
C LEU A 853 34.01 -5.61 -42.92
N ALA A 854 33.73 -6.89 -42.64
CA ALA A 854 34.22 -7.70 -41.51
C ALA A 854 33.99 -7.30 -40.03
N GLN A 855 33.52 -8.29 -39.25
CA GLN A 855 33.78 -8.52 -37.81
C GLN A 855 33.25 -7.44 -36.83
N THR A 856 32.46 -7.81 -35.82
CA THR A 856 32.89 -8.76 -34.79
C THR A 856 31.73 -9.63 -34.29
N TYR A 857 31.92 -10.94 -34.31
CA TYR A 857 31.07 -11.91 -33.61
C TYR A 857 31.90 -12.56 -32.51
N THR A 858 31.71 -12.10 -31.27
CA THR A 858 32.25 -12.71 -30.06
C THR A 858 31.11 -12.83 -29.06
N GLY A 859 30.88 -13.95 -28.38
CA GLY A 859 31.73 -15.14 -28.29
C GLY A 859 31.70 -15.81 -26.91
N LEU A 860 30.78 -15.41 -26.03
CA LEU A 860 30.76 -15.78 -24.61
C LEU A 860 29.63 -16.77 -24.24
N ASP A 861 28.38 -16.50 -24.65
CA ASP A 861 27.21 -17.24 -24.14
C ASP A 861 27.10 -18.70 -24.59
N LYS A 862 27.71 -19.06 -25.73
CA LYS A 862 27.60 -20.42 -26.28
C LYS A 862 28.19 -21.47 -25.34
N LYS A 863 29.34 -21.19 -24.72
CA LYS A 863 30.05 -22.18 -23.89
C LYS A 863 29.31 -22.47 -22.59
N ILE A 864 28.77 -21.45 -21.93
CA ILE A 864 27.96 -21.59 -20.70
C ILE A 864 26.67 -22.36 -21.00
N SER A 865 26.03 -22.09 -22.16
CA SER A 865 24.83 -22.80 -22.61
C SER A 865 25.09 -24.29 -22.85
N GLU A 866 26.20 -24.64 -23.51
CA GLU A 866 26.58 -26.03 -23.78
C GLU A 866 27.00 -26.77 -22.49
N GLU A 867 27.64 -26.08 -21.54
CA GLU A 867 28.00 -26.64 -20.22
C GLU A 867 26.75 -26.95 -19.38
N PHE A 868 25.78 -26.03 -19.30
CA PHE A 868 24.49 -26.27 -18.62
C PHE A 868 23.70 -27.44 -19.23
N ILE A 869 23.65 -27.54 -20.57
CA ILE A 869 22.96 -28.63 -21.26
C ILE A 869 23.66 -29.96 -21.01
N SER A 870 24.99 -30.00 -20.95
CA SER A 870 25.74 -31.23 -20.65
C SER A 870 25.53 -31.72 -19.21
N ILE A 871 25.47 -30.81 -18.24
CA ILE A 871 25.22 -31.14 -16.82
C ILE A 871 23.78 -31.64 -16.61
N ALA A 872 22.81 -31.11 -17.34
CA ALA A 872 21.40 -31.49 -17.22
C ALA A 872 21.07 -32.86 -17.85
N MET A 873 21.92 -33.39 -18.74
CA MET A 873 21.63 -34.55 -19.59
C MET A 873 22.43 -35.82 -19.25
N ASP A 874 23.32 -35.80 -18.24
CA ASP A 874 24.03 -36.99 -17.74
C ASP A 874 23.07 -37.96 -17.00
N PRO A 875 22.84 -39.19 -17.51
CA PRO A 875 21.94 -40.14 -16.86
C PRO A 875 22.53 -40.83 -15.62
N GLU A 876 23.86 -40.94 -15.50
CA GLU A 876 24.48 -41.86 -14.52
C GLU A 876 24.66 -41.23 -13.13
N ARG A 877 24.69 -39.89 -13.04
CA ARG A 877 24.85 -39.17 -11.76
C ARG A 877 23.66 -39.23 -10.80
N LYS A 878 22.50 -39.76 -11.19
CA LYS A 878 21.30 -39.86 -10.32
C LYS A 878 21.30 -41.03 -9.32
N SER A 879 22.41 -41.76 -9.18
CA SER A 879 22.48 -43.02 -8.40
C SER A 879 23.27 -42.94 -7.08
N LYS A 880 23.88 -41.79 -6.72
CA LYS A 880 24.74 -41.65 -5.53
C LYS A 880 24.54 -40.34 -4.75
N ALA A 881 23.35 -40.14 -4.21
CA ALA A 881 23.06 -39.08 -3.24
C ALA A 881 21.96 -39.45 -2.22
N SER A 882 21.80 -40.75 -1.90
CA SER A 882 20.65 -41.24 -1.12
C SER A 882 20.93 -42.52 -0.29
N SER A 883 21.98 -42.53 0.53
CA SER A 883 22.19 -43.52 1.61
C SER A 883 23.36 -43.12 2.53
N SER A 884 23.27 -43.45 3.83
CA SER A 884 24.18 -43.08 4.95
C SER A 884 24.26 -41.57 5.26
N HIS A 885 24.22 -41.09 6.50
CA HIS A 885 23.78 -41.64 7.80
C HIS A 885 22.64 -40.71 8.32
N GLY A 886 21.80 -41.05 9.30
CA GLY A 886 21.84 -42.14 10.29
C GLY A 886 21.77 -41.53 11.69
N SER A 887 20.56 -41.20 12.15
CA SER A 887 20.32 -40.44 13.38
C SER A 887 19.76 -41.34 14.49
N GLU A 888 20.63 -41.81 15.38
CA GLU A 888 20.21 -42.47 16.62
C GLU A 888 19.93 -41.43 17.70
N ILE A 889 18.67 -41.36 18.17
CA ILE A 889 18.34 -40.83 19.50
C ILE A 889 17.46 -41.88 20.17
N GLY A 890 18.04 -42.62 21.11
CA GLY A 890 17.31 -43.58 21.92
C GLY A 890 16.53 -42.89 23.04
N THR A 891 15.28 -43.27 23.22
CA THR A 891 14.56 -43.08 24.49
C THR A 891 14.36 -44.44 25.15
N ALA A 892 14.83 -44.57 26.38
CA ALA A 892 14.82 -45.85 27.08
C ALA A 892 13.39 -46.27 27.47
N LYS A 893 13.11 -47.57 27.37
CA LYS A 893 12.01 -48.19 28.11
C LYS A 893 12.50 -48.71 29.46
N THR A 894 11.54 -48.84 30.37
CA THR A 894 11.60 -49.65 31.59
C THR A 894 11.97 -51.12 31.32
N SER A 895 12.39 -51.80 32.40
CA SER A 895 12.83 -53.21 32.53
C SER A 895 14.15 -53.55 31.85
#